data_AF-A0A931DSS1-F1
#
_entry.id   AF-A0A931DSS1-F1
#
_cell.length_a   1.000
_cell.length_b   1.000
_cell.length_c   1.000
_cell.angle_alpha   90.00
_cell.angle_beta   90.00
_cell.angle_gamma   90.00
#
_symmetry.space_group_name_H-M   'P 1'
#
loop_
_entity.id
_entity.type
_entity.pdbx_description
1 polymer ?
#
loop_
_entity_poly.entity_id
_entity_poly.type
_entity_poly.pdbx_seq_one_letter_code
_entity_poly.pdbx_strand_id
1 'polypeptide(L)'
;MTLTNEEIRERLDEIAEVVEGLLPPRWRDARLDYHALGSFESGELTCHGFWPGPALPRSGVFELLRDLRRDFYGPENGTWMTLRLHLDADEGWGVETDLLEDFRWKAEATAADCARELAEFPRPWSLVPGWMARLANAQRDADAFDPETILRRPRPEGALLGEGNEDYFERARATLADFMPAGLERLRIGRLEEGCWSVAPAGYSWVAVRYSGGRCDPVVAFPDARAALVHAAARIMAEAGMSIDSALLRAAGVLEKRHVAGADAWILGEAGNEMSRLTAHSPRPREGEAGAEPALALAALSGRPGEYFVCRPGPPPEEDYITARKVFELALARELPSIRRWGRGGSLSVIRDPGRVVTGPVESIVEVGLPQPERDLVPELAPESPLMFAWARRALRDVVGDRAEDFLVGRVAPGCWSVVRGEQGWLVVGPGGDGSEGGGGAEIVAFETALPAVADAMAGVMAASRLALTSGLLELAGLAATDRSGGRFWKPGSVARKIEEAGGGRGGPRSGGPGLALNGIEKRELGYFVFLPEPPPDDGPFVAVHEIYAYAAAAMLPEPPRRDAGSPDEGGVDLPAGTVLDGYGGHDQVFLFTPQTPFHRRGHLGGLGAYEHHTYRVQRPIRVYQGLPVAGGPLPAPKGDAENTERGYYLVDSIAELLKSGVLAEISGDGR
;
A
#
# COMPACT_ATOMS: atom_id res chain seq x y z
N MET A 1 -18.99 31.98 -20.69
CA MET A 1 -18.66 33.31 -20.15
C MET A 1 -18.32 33.09 -18.69
N THR A 2 -17.17 33.55 -18.22
CA THR A 2 -16.82 33.49 -16.80
C THR A 2 -17.70 34.51 -16.07
N LEU A 3 -18.39 34.09 -15.00
CA LEU A 3 -19.18 35.01 -14.19
C LEU A 3 -18.29 36.10 -13.59
N THR A 4 -18.87 37.28 -13.43
CA THR A 4 -18.29 38.36 -12.65
C THR A 4 -18.30 38.00 -11.16
N ASN A 5 -17.43 38.65 -10.38
CA ASN A 5 -17.43 38.47 -8.92
C ASN A 5 -18.78 38.86 -8.27
N GLU A 6 -19.54 39.76 -8.90
CA GLU A 6 -20.86 40.17 -8.44
C GLU A 6 -21.90 39.06 -8.64
N GLU A 7 -21.95 38.45 -9.82
CA GLU A 7 -22.84 37.30 -10.11
C GLU A 7 -22.50 36.07 -9.24
N ILE A 8 -21.21 35.83 -8.96
CA ILE A 8 -20.78 34.78 -8.02
C ILE A 8 -21.30 35.08 -6.61
N ARG A 9 -21.21 36.35 -6.16
CA ARG A 9 -21.70 36.77 -4.85
C ARG A 9 -23.21 36.62 -4.74
N GLU A 10 -23.97 36.99 -5.77
CA GLU A 10 -25.43 36.81 -5.80
C GLU A 10 -25.85 35.34 -5.67
N ARG A 11 -25.14 34.41 -6.33
CA ARG A 11 -25.41 32.97 -6.17
C ARG A 11 -25.09 32.44 -4.76
N LEU A 12 -24.02 32.95 -4.16
CA LEU A 12 -23.66 32.58 -2.79
C LEU A 12 -24.65 33.17 -1.77
N ASP A 13 -25.16 34.39 -2.01
CA ASP A 13 -26.26 34.99 -1.24
C ASP A 13 -27.51 34.09 -1.31
N GLU A 14 -27.90 33.63 -2.52
CA GLU A 14 -29.04 32.70 -2.70
C GLU A 14 -28.84 31.37 -1.95
N ILE A 15 -27.64 30.78 -2.05
CA ILE A 15 -27.31 29.55 -1.31
C ILE A 15 -27.38 29.80 0.21
N ALA A 16 -26.82 30.90 0.70
CA ALA A 16 -26.84 31.25 2.11
C ALA A 16 -28.28 31.41 2.62
N GLU A 17 -29.14 32.13 1.90
CA GLU A 17 -30.56 32.31 2.26
C GLU A 17 -31.30 30.97 2.37
N VAL A 18 -31.07 30.04 1.44
CA VAL A 18 -31.66 28.69 1.51
C VAL A 18 -31.16 27.91 2.73
N VAL A 19 -29.86 27.99 3.04
CA VAL A 19 -29.28 27.29 4.19
C VAL A 19 -29.75 27.90 5.51
N GLU A 20 -29.81 29.24 5.61
CA GLU A 20 -30.33 29.94 6.79
C GLU A 20 -31.79 29.58 7.08
N GLY A 21 -32.60 29.39 6.03
CA GLY A 21 -33.98 28.92 6.15
C GLY A 21 -34.11 27.52 6.77
N LEU A 22 -33.03 26.72 6.81
CA LEU A 22 -32.99 25.41 7.46
C LEU A 22 -32.56 25.48 8.93
N LEU A 23 -32.00 26.61 9.38
CA LEU A 23 -31.43 26.74 10.71
C LEU A 23 -32.52 27.01 11.77
N PRO A 24 -32.31 26.56 13.02
CA PRO A 24 -33.27 26.79 14.09
C PRO A 24 -33.33 28.28 14.47
N PRO A 25 -34.43 28.75 15.07
CA PRO A 25 -34.47 30.11 15.60
C PRO A 25 -33.32 30.35 16.59
N ARG A 26 -32.69 31.53 16.51
CA ARG A 26 -31.56 31.95 17.37
C ARG A 26 -30.28 31.13 17.18
N TRP A 27 -30.05 30.58 15.99
CA TRP A 27 -28.71 30.14 15.60
C TRP A 27 -27.72 31.31 15.68
N ARG A 28 -26.43 31.01 15.86
CA ARG A 28 -25.34 32.01 15.91
C ARG A 28 -24.34 31.75 14.82
N ASP A 29 -23.84 30.51 14.80
CA ASP A 29 -22.93 30.01 13.79
C ASP A 29 -23.49 28.72 13.19
N ALA A 30 -23.27 28.55 11.89
CA ALA A 30 -23.51 27.31 11.18
C ALA A 30 -22.46 27.11 10.07
N ARG A 31 -22.27 25.85 9.68
CA ARG A 31 -21.31 25.49 8.63
C ARG A 31 -21.86 24.39 7.76
N LEU A 32 -21.89 24.63 6.45
CA LEU A 32 -22.20 23.66 5.42
C LEU A 32 -20.90 23.21 4.74
N ASP A 33 -20.55 21.94 4.88
CA ASP A 33 -19.48 21.29 4.11
C ASP A 33 -20.12 20.56 2.92
N TYR A 34 -19.86 20.96 1.68
CA TYR A 34 -20.35 20.32 0.46
C TYR A 34 -19.19 19.71 -0.34
N HIS A 35 -19.40 18.48 -0.82
CA HIS A 35 -18.43 17.72 -1.58
C HIS A 35 -19.07 17.16 -2.84
N ALA A 36 -18.38 17.28 -3.97
CA ALA A 36 -18.83 16.71 -5.24
C ALA A 36 -17.66 16.16 -6.07
N LEU A 37 -17.87 15.01 -6.69
CA LEU A 37 -16.94 14.33 -7.58
C LEU A 37 -17.71 13.44 -8.56
N GLY A 38 -17.78 13.83 -9.83
CA GLY A 38 -18.49 13.05 -10.83
C GLY A 38 -19.98 12.91 -10.50
N SER A 39 -20.46 11.69 -10.25
CA SER A 39 -21.86 11.47 -9.81
C SER A 39 -22.03 11.41 -8.30
N PHE A 40 -20.93 11.46 -7.57
CA PHE A 40 -20.93 11.50 -6.12
C PHE A 40 -21.12 12.95 -5.64
N GLU A 41 -22.12 13.19 -4.80
CA GLU A 41 -22.32 14.48 -4.13
C GLU A 41 -22.84 14.23 -2.70
N SER A 42 -22.43 15.06 -1.73
CA SER A 42 -22.96 15.04 -0.36
C SER A 42 -22.67 16.36 0.34
N GLY A 43 -23.47 16.71 1.34
CA GLY A 43 -23.30 17.94 2.13
C GLY A 43 -23.58 17.74 3.61
N GLU A 44 -22.86 18.37 4.52
CA GLU A 44 -23.07 18.26 5.97
C GLU A 44 -23.33 19.66 6.53
N LEU A 45 -24.53 19.88 7.10
CA LEU A 45 -24.87 21.14 7.75
C LEU A 45 -24.79 20.99 9.27
N THR A 46 -23.81 21.67 9.85
CA THR A 46 -23.52 21.67 11.29
C THR A 46 -23.96 22.98 11.92
N CYS A 47 -24.74 22.91 13.00
CA CYS A 47 -25.11 24.06 13.84
C CYS A 47 -25.22 23.56 15.29
N HIS A 48 -24.80 24.36 16.27
CA HIS A 48 -24.67 23.90 17.66
C HIS A 48 -25.98 23.33 18.22
N GLY A 49 -25.99 22.03 18.51
CA GLY A 49 -27.15 21.34 19.07
C GLY A 49 -28.31 21.13 18.10
N PHE A 50 -28.08 21.34 16.80
CA PHE A 50 -29.07 21.18 15.75
C PHE A 50 -28.57 20.25 14.65
N TRP A 51 -29.45 19.36 14.23
CA TRP A 51 -29.24 18.47 13.11
C TRP A 51 -30.38 18.65 12.11
N PRO A 52 -30.10 19.16 10.90
CA PRO A 52 -31.13 19.45 9.89
C PRO A 52 -31.72 18.17 9.28
N GLY A 53 -31.04 17.03 9.42
CA GLY A 53 -31.47 15.75 8.84
C GLY A 53 -31.82 15.88 7.35
N PRO A 54 -33.02 15.44 6.92
CA PRO A 54 -33.31 15.24 5.50
C PRO A 54 -33.76 16.52 4.81
N ALA A 55 -33.85 17.62 5.56
CA ALA A 55 -34.26 18.91 5.05
C ALA A 55 -33.21 19.49 4.09
N LEU A 56 -31.93 19.18 4.28
CA LEU A 56 -30.84 19.74 3.48
C LEU A 56 -30.93 19.31 2.00
N PRO A 57 -30.98 18.01 1.63
CA PRO A 57 -31.11 17.64 0.21
C PRO A 57 -32.45 18.06 -0.43
N ARG A 58 -33.49 18.33 0.37
CA ARG A 58 -34.83 18.74 -0.12
C ARG A 58 -34.97 20.25 -0.32
N SER A 59 -34.03 21.04 0.19
CA SER A 59 -34.12 22.50 0.13
C SER A 59 -33.85 23.06 -1.27
N GLY A 60 -33.29 22.25 -2.18
CA GLY A 60 -32.80 22.71 -3.48
C GLY A 60 -31.36 23.23 -3.45
N VAL A 61 -30.69 23.21 -2.28
CA VAL A 61 -29.33 23.76 -2.14
C VAL A 61 -28.30 23.02 -2.99
N PHE A 62 -28.46 21.71 -3.22
CA PHE A 62 -27.53 20.95 -4.07
C PHE A 62 -27.64 21.33 -5.55
N GLU A 63 -28.83 21.67 -6.04
CA GLU A 63 -29.01 22.24 -7.37
C GLU A 63 -28.23 23.56 -7.51
N LEU A 64 -28.38 24.45 -6.52
CA LEU A 64 -27.67 25.74 -6.51
C LEU A 64 -26.15 25.55 -6.44
N LEU A 65 -25.67 24.61 -5.61
CA LEU A 65 -24.25 24.29 -5.48
C LEU A 65 -23.67 23.66 -6.75
N ARG A 66 -24.43 22.80 -7.44
CA ARG A 66 -24.04 22.25 -8.75
C ARG A 66 -23.89 23.35 -9.80
N ASP A 67 -24.83 24.29 -9.84
CA ASP A 67 -24.76 25.42 -10.78
C ASP A 67 -23.60 26.34 -10.45
N LEU A 68 -23.39 26.67 -9.16
CA LEU A 68 -22.21 27.41 -8.71
C LEU A 68 -20.91 26.71 -9.13
N ARG A 69 -20.84 25.38 -9.00
CA ARG A 69 -19.66 24.59 -9.38
C ARG A 69 -19.36 24.67 -10.88
N ARG A 70 -20.41 24.68 -11.71
CA ARG A 70 -20.27 24.87 -13.17
C ARG A 70 -19.79 26.27 -13.51
N ASP A 71 -20.25 27.28 -12.78
CA ASP A 71 -19.85 28.65 -13.02
C ASP A 71 -18.41 28.97 -12.55
N PHE A 72 -17.93 28.26 -11.54
CA PHE A 72 -16.53 28.31 -11.07
C PHE A 72 -15.55 27.59 -12.00
N TYR A 73 -16.03 26.87 -13.01
CA TYR A 73 -15.15 26.14 -13.92
C TYR A 73 -14.31 27.10 -14.77
N GLY A 74 -13.00 26.91 -14.73
CA GLY A 74 -12.05 27.52 -15.68
C GLY A 74 -11.14 26.46 -16.30
N PRO A 75 -10.86 26.50 -17.61
CA PRO A 75 -10.06 25.47 -18.28
C PRO A 75 -8.64 25.32 -17.73
N GLU A 76 -8.08 26.39 -17.16
CA GLU A 76 -6.75 26.40 -16.56
C GLU A 76 -6.70 25.78 -15.15
N ASN A 77 -7.83 25.76 -14.42
CA ASN A 77 -7.87 25.39 -13.00
C ASN A 77 -8.83 24.23 -12.68
N GLY A 78 -9.74 23.89 -13.59
CA GLY A 78 -10.88 23.02 -13.31
C GLY A 78 -11.95 23.74 -12.47
N THR A 79 -12.67 22.96 -11.66
CA THR A 79 -13.58 23.46 -10.62
C THR A 79 -13.25 22.85 -9.26
N TRP A 80 -13.74 23.45 -8.19
CA TRP A 80 -13.56 22.95 -6.82
C TRP A 80 -14.28 21.61 -6.60
N MET A 81 -13.79 20.83 -5.64
CA MET A 81 -14.39 19.54 -5.24
C MET A 81 -15.02 19.61 -3.85
N THR A 82 -14.57 20.57 -3.04
CA THR A 82 -15.14 20.87 -1.73
C THR A 82 -15.47 22.35 -1.63
N LEU A 83 -16.62 22.66 -1.06
CA LEU A 83 -17.04 24.01 -0.68
C LEU A 83 -17.42 23.99 0.80
N ARG A 84 -16.88 24.92 1.59
CA ARG A 84 -17.28 25.13 2.99
C ARG A 84 -17.89 26.51 3.10
N LEU A 85 -19.19 26.55 3.41
CA LEU A 85 -19.92 27.78 3.66
C LEU A 85 -20.07 27.96 5.16
N HIS A 86 -19.53 29.05 5.67
CA HIS A 86 -19.69 29.51 7.05
C HIS A 86 -20.77 30.56 7.10
N LEU A 87 -21.70 30.41 8.03
CA LEU A 87 -22.78 31.36 8.30
C LEU A 87 -22.61 31.88 9.73
N ASP A 88 -22.70 33.19 9.90
CA ASP A 88 -22.72 33.90 11.17
C ASP A 88 -23.93 34.85 11.17
N ALA A 89 -24.74 34.79 12.23
CA ALA A 89 -25.98 35.55 12.31
C ALA A 89 -25.76 37.07 12.33
N ASP A 90 -24.58 37.54 12.76
CA ASP A 90 -24.21 38.94 12.85
C ASP A 90 -23.24 39.37 11.73
N GLU A 91 -22.35 38.48 11.29
CA GLU A 91 -21.28 38.79 10.32
C GLU A 91 -21.59 38.38 8.87
N GLY A 92 -22.68 37.64 8.62
CA GLY A 92 -23.07 37.17 7.29
C GLY A 92 -22.44 35.84 6.93
N TRP A 93 -21.98 35.66 5.68
CA TRP A 93 -21.41 34.39 5.23
C TRP A 93 -20.00 34.50 4.67
N GLY A 94 -19.25 33.40 4.77
CA GLY A 94 -17.92 33.23 4.18
C GLY A 94 -17.81 31.89 3.46
N VAL A 95 -17.06 31.83 2.37
CA VAL A 95 -16.89 30.60 1.57
C VAL A 95 -15.42 30.25 1.41
N GLU A 96 -15.11 28.97 1.62
CA GLU A 96 -13.82 28.37 1.28
C GLU A 96 -14.05 27.30 0.21
N THR A 97 -13.16 27.22 -0.77
CA THR A 97 -13.18 26.14 -1.76
C THR A 97 -11.82 25.45 -1.79
N ASP A 98 -11.84 24.13 -1.95
CA ASP A 98 -10.63 23.32 -2.08
C ASP A 98 -10.76 22.39 -3.28
N LEU A 99 -9.64 22.24 -3.98
CA LEU A 99 -9.51 21.34 -5.10
C LEU A 99 -9.31 19.90 -4.62
N LEU A 100 -8.48 19.59 -3.60
CA LEU A 100 -7.76 18.32 -3.73
C LEU A 100 -7.18 17.61 -2.49
N GLU A 101 -6.74 18.31 -1.43
CA GLU A 101 -5.90 17.66 -0.41
C GLU A 101 -6.71 17.01 0.72
N ASP A 102 -7.79 17.67 1.18
CA ASP A 102 -8.57 17.22 2.33
C ASP A 102 -9.91 16.56 1.91
N PHE A 103 -9.98 15.96 0.71
CA PHE A 103 -11.14 15.15 0.31
C PHE A 103 -11.21 13.93 1.22
N ARG A 104 -11.96 14.07 2.31
CA ARG A 104 -12.09 13.12 3.42
C ARG A 104 -12.52 11.73 2.94
N TRP A 105 -13.08 11.64 1.74
CA TRP A 105 -13.77 10.46 1.21
C TRP A 105 -13.08 9.87 -0.03
N LYS A 106 -11.76 10.03 -0.14
CA LYS A 106 -10.93 9.39 -1.20
C LYS A 106 -11.18 7.88 -1.33
N ALA A 107 -11.56 7.21 -0.24
CA ALA A 107 -11.86 5.78 -0.24
C ALA A 107 -13.19 5.42 -0.92
N GLU A 108 -14.12 6.37 -1.03
CA GLU A 108 -15.43 6.18 -1.66
C GLU A 108 -15.47 6.63 -3.12
N ALA A 109 -14.51 7.46 -3.55
CA ALA A 109 -14.38 7.91 -4.92
C ALA A 109 -14.20 6.71 -5.87
N THR A 110 -15.14 6.53 -6.80
CA THR A 110 -15.03 5.48 -7.82
C THR A 110 -14.17 5.94 -8.99
N ALA A 111 -13.64 4.98 -9.75
CA ALA A 111 -12.95 5.25 -11.01
C ALA A 111 -13.86 6.00 -12.02
N ALA A 112 -15.12 5.58 -12.11
CA ALA A 112 -16.13 6.21 -12.96
C ALA A 112 -16.42 7.66 -12.56
N ASP A 113 -16.49 7.96 -11.27
CA ASP A 113 -16.69 9.32 -10.77
C ASP A 113 -15.49 10.22 -11.07
N CYS A 114 -14.27 9.73 -10.84
CA CYS A 114 -13.05 10.46 -11.20
C CYS A 114 -12.98 10.76 -12.70
N ALA A 115 -13.32 9.79 -13.56
CA ALA A 115 -13.31 9.97 -15.00
C ALA A 115 -14.39 10.96 -15.47
N ARG A 116 -15.61 10.84 -14.94
CA ARG A 116 -16.72 11.75 -15.23
C ARG A 116 -16.38 13.18 -14.82
N GLU A 117 -15.79 13.34 -13.63
CA GLU A 117 -15.34 14.64 -13.14
C GLU A 117 -14.31 15.29 -14.07
N LEU A 118 -13.30 14.55 -14.53
CA LEU A 118 -12.29 15.09 -15.44
C LEU A 118 -12.84 15.33 -16.86
N ALA A 119 -13.92 14.63 -17.24
CA ALA A 119 -14.62 14.87 -18.49
C ALA A 119 -15.52 16.12 -18.43
N GLU A 120 -16.22 16.33 -17.30
CA GLU A 120 -17.10 17.48 -17.09
C GLU A 120 -16.31 18.76 -16.77
N PHE A 121 -15.24 18.64 -15.98
CA PHE A 121 -14.37 19.75 -15.57
C PHE A 121 -12.89 19.49 -15.92
N PRO A 122 -12.54 19.51 -17.22
CA PRO A 122 -11.17 19.32 -17.68
C PRO A 122 -10.20 20.33 -17.05
N ARG A 123 -9.04 19.85 -16.61
CA ARG A 123 -7.99 20.66 -15.97
C ARG A 123 -6.59 20.14 -16.32
N PRO A 124 -5.54 20.98 -16.24
CA PRO A 124 -4.16 20.53 -16.45
C PRO A 124 -3.80 19.34 -15.55
N TRP A 125 -3.05 18.38 -16.08
CA TRP A 125 -2.65 17.18 -15.31
C TRP A 125 -1.85 17.51 -14.04
N SER A 126 -1.15 18.65 -14.00
CA SER A 126 -0.45 19.15 -12.81
C SER A 126 -1.40 19.50 -11.65
N LEU A 127 -2.69 19.74 -11.94
CA LEU A 127 -3.73 20.04 -10.95
C LEU A 127 -4.64 18.84 -10.67
N VAL A 128 -4.40 17.68 -11.30
CA VAL A 128 -5.13 16.44 -11.01
C VAL A 128 -4.36 15.69 -9.91
N PRO A 129 -5.00 15.32 -8.79
CA PRO A 129 -4.29 14.67 -7.71
C PRO A 129 -3.93 13.25 -8.13
N GLY A 130 -2.77 12.76 -7.68
CA GLY A 130 -2.28 11.44 -8.09
C GLY A 130 -3.28 10.30 -7.84
N TRP A 131 -4.08 10.38 -6.76
CA TRP A 131 -5.11 9.38 -6.46
C TRP A 131 -6.24 9.38 -7.50
N MET A 132 -6.71 10.55 -7.94
CA MET A 132 -7.78 10.71 -8.93
C MET A 132 -7.28 10.39 -10.33
N ALA A 133 -6.05 10.80 -10.66
CA ALA A 133 -5.39 10.45 -11.92
C ALA A 133 -5.29 8.92 -12.07
N ARG A 134 -4.89 8.22 -11.01
CA ARG A 134 -4.85 6.76 -10.97
C ARG A 134 -6.24 6.14 -11.19
N LEU A 135 -7.27 6.64 -10.51
CA LEU A 135 -8.64 6.15 -10.64
C LEU A 135 -9.24 6.43 -12.03
N ALA A 136 -9.02 7.62 -12.58
CA ALA A 136 -9.47 7.99 -13.92
C ALA A 136 -8.76 7.16 -15.01
N ASN A 137 -7.47 6.86 -14.84
CA ASN A 137 -6.76 5.94 -15.72
C ASN A 137 -7.31 4.51 -15.60
N ALA A 138 -7.67 4.05 -14.40
CA ALA A 138 -8.35 2.77 -14.24
C ALA A 138 -9.68 2.72 -14.98
N GLN A 139 -10.48 3.80 -14.95
CA GLN A 139 -11.70 3.86 -15.74
C GLN A 139 -11.40 3.83 -17.24
N ARG A 140 -10.39 4.56 -17.73
CA ARG A 140 -10.00 4.51 -19.14
C ARG A 140 -9.61 3.10 -19.57
N ASP A 141 -8.86 2.39 -18.73
CA ASP A 141 -8.49 1.00 -18.97
C ASP A 141 -9.72 0.09 -19.03
N ALA A 142 -10.72 0.32 -18.18
CA ALA A 142 -11.99 -0.39 -18.20
C ALA A 142 -12.86 -0.05 -19.42
N ASP A 143 -12.89 1.21 -19.87
CA ASP A 143 -13.58 1.62 -21.09
C ASP A 143 -12.94 0.98 -22.34
N ALA A 144 -11.62 0.75 -22.29
CA ALA A 144 -10.86 0.04 -23.31
C ALA A 144 -10.85 -1.50 -23.12
N PHE A 145 -11.53 -2.03 -22.09
CA PHE A 145 -11.56 -3.46 -21.82
C PHE A 145 -12.32 -4.20 -22.93
N ASP A 146 -11.63 -5.11 -23.61
CA ASP A 146 -12.20 -5.95 -24.65
C ASP A 146 -12.44 -7.39 -24.11
N PRO A 147 -13.71 -7.80 -23.92
CA PRO A 147 -14.05 -9.15 -23.47
C PRO A 147 -13.52 -10.24 -24.40
N GLU A 148 -13.46 -9.99 -25.72
CA GLU A 148 -13.01 -10.97 -26.71
C GLU A 148 -11.55 -11.38 -26.49
N THR A 149 -10.72 -10.44 -26.05
CA THR A 149 -9.32 -10.71 -25.73
C THR A 149 -9.19 -11.73 -24.60
N ILE A 150 -10.01 -11.64 -23.55
CA ILE A 150 -10.02 -12.59 -22.44
C ILE A 150 -10.67 -13.93 -22.83
N LEU A 151 -11.74 -13.91 -23.62
CA LEU A 151 -12.40 -15.13 -24.11
C LEU A 151 -11.47 -15.96 -25.00
N ARG A 152 -10.71 -15.32 -25.89
CA ARG A 152 -9.77 -16.00 -26.80
C ARG A 152 -8.52 -16.50 -26.08
N ARG A 153 -8.06 -15.75 -25.07
CA ARG A 153 -6.84 -16.07 -24.32
C ARG A 153 -7.07 -15.90 -22.82
N PRO A 154 -7.77 -16.84 -22.17
CA PRO A 154 -7.87 -16.89 -20.72
C PRO A 154 -6.46 -16.89 -20.11
N ARG A 155 -6.28 -16.10 -19.06
CA ARG A 155 -5.00 -16.03 -18.35
C ARG A 155 -5.06 -16.90 -17.10
N PRO A 156 -4.12 -17.84 -16.90
CA PRO A 156 -4.05 -18.57 -15.65
C PRO A 156 -3.71 -17.62 -14.51
N GLU A 157 -4.21 -17.92 -13.32
CA GLU A 157 -4.12 -17.02 -12.17
C GLU A 157 -2.69 -16.67 -11.77
N GLY A 158 -1.77 -17.64 -11.80
CA GLY A 158 -0.35 -17.41 -11.54
C GLY A 158 0.35 -16.48 -12.54
N ALA A 159 -0.26 -16.19 -13.69
CA ALA A 159 0.24 -15.22 -14.67
C ALA A 159 -0.40 -13.83 -14.55
N LEU A 160 -1.42 -13.67 -13.69
CA LEU A 160 -2.16 -12.42 -13.52
C LEU A 160 -1.54 -11.53 -12.45
N LEU A 161 -0.98 -12.16 -11.42
CA LEU A 161 -0.32 -11.49 -10.32
C LEU A 161 1.17 -11.66 -10.53
N GLY A 162 1.93 -10.56 -10.45
CA GLY A 162 3.39 -10.65 -10.40
C GLY A 162 3.82 -11.48 -9.19
N GLU A 163 5.03 -12.04 -9.27
CA GLU A 163 5.59 -12.90 -8.21
C GLU A 163 5.33 -12.29 -6.84
N GLY A 164 4.65 -13.06 -5.98
CA GLY A 164 4.43 -12.67 -4.59
C GLY A 164 3.03 -12.27 -4.17
N ASN A 165 2.07 -12.27 -5.11
CA ASN A 165 0.66 -12.03 -4.80
C ASN A 165 -0.23 -13.28 -5.06
N GLU A 166 0.33 -14.44 -5.42
CA GLU A 166 -0.45 -15.64 -5.78
C GLU A 166 -1.45 -16.11 -4.69
N ASP A 167 -1.14 -15.88 -3.41
CA ASP A 167 -2.02 -16.18 -2.26
C ASP A 167 -3.31 -15.37 -2.24
N TYR A 168 -3.34 -14.25 -2.96
CA TYR A 168 -4.40 -13.27 -2.84
C TYR A 168 -5.74 -13.84 -3.35
N PHE A 169 -5.70 -14.55 -4.47
CA PHE A 169 -6.87 -15.18 -5.07
C PHE A 169 -7.34 -16.40 -4.30
N GLU A 170 -6.42 -17.22 -3.79
CA GLU A 170 -6.75 -18.37 -2.96
C GLU A 170 -7.41 -17.93 -1.66
N ARG A 171 -6.85 -16.93 -0.99
CA ARG A 171 -7.42 -16.42 0.26
C ARG A 171 -8.78 -15.78 0.04
N ALA A 172 -8.98 -15.04 -1.05
CA ALA A 172 -10.30 -14.50 -1.38
C ALA A 172 -11.34 -15.57 -1.66
N ARG A 173 -10.95 -16.66 -2.34
CA ARG A 173 -11.83 -17.82 -2.48
C ARG A 173 -12.12 -18.45 -1.14
N ALA A 174 -11.12 -18.69 -0.29
CA ALA A 174 -11.34 -19.26 1.04
C ALA A 174 -12.31 -18.39 1.85
N THR A 175 -12.09 -17.07 1.89
CA THR A 175 -12.99 -16.13 2.58
C THR A 175 -14.39 -16.13 1.97
N LEU A 176 -14.52 -16.11 0.64
CA LEU A 176 -15.84 -16.21 -0.02
C LEU A 176 -16.51 -17.55 0.28
N ALA A 177 -15.75 -18.65 0.35
CA ALA A 177 -16.26 -19.98 0.68
C ALA A 177 -16.76 -20.04 2.12
N ASP A 178 -16.05 -19.41 3.06
CA ASP A 178 -16.43 -19.35 4.47
C ASP A 178 -17.76 -18.62 4.65
N PHE A 179 -17.99 -17.55 3.88
CA PHE A 179 -19.25 -16.83 3.90
C PHE A 179 -20.36 -17.51 3.08
N MET A 180 -20.01 -18.01 1.89
CA MET A 180 -20.97 -18.54 0.91
C MET A 180 -20.29 -19.55 -0.04
N PRO A 181 -20.28 -20.85 0.31
CA PRO A 181 -19.63 -21.89 -0.48
C PRO A 181 -20.09 -21.94 -1.95
N ALA A 182 -21.40 -21.79 -2.19
CA ALA A 182 -21.99 -21.76 -3.54
C ALA A 182 -21.55 -20.53 -4.36
N GLY A 183 -21.02 -19.49 -3.72
CA GLY A 183 -20.49 -18.29 -4.38
C GLY A 183 -19.19 -18.54 -5.13
N LEU A 184 -18.42 -19.58 -4.75
CA LEU A 184 -17.17 -19.93 -5.44
C LEU A 184 -17.41 -20.25 -6.92
N GLU A 185 -18.49 -20.96 -7.22
CA GLU A 185 -18.85 -21.31 -8.60
C GLU A 185 -19.22 -20.10 -9.45
N ARG A 186 -19.43 -18.93 -8.82
CA ARG A 186 -19.79 -17.68 -9.50
C ARG A 186 -18.63 -16.69 -9.62
N LEU A 187 -17.46 -17.00 -9.05
CA LEU A 187 -16.26 -16.16 -9.13
C LEU A 187 -15.26 -16.74 -10.14
N ARG A 188 -14.75 -15.89 -11.03
CA ARG A 188 -13.71 -16.23 -12.01
C ARG A 188 -12.59 -15.22 -11.96
N ILE A 189 -11.38 -15.66 -12.29
CA ILE A 189 -10.18 -14.83 -12.26
C ILE A 189 -9.40 -15.10 -13.54
N GLY A 190 -9.08 -14.05 -14.29
CA GLY A 190 -8.40 -14.13 -15.59
C GLY A 190 -9.19 -14.76 -16.74
N ARG A 191 -10.46 -15.09 -16.52
CA ARG A 191 -11.36 -15.70 -17.51
C ARG A 191 -12.79 -15.21 -17.35
N LEU A 192 -13.54 -15.25 -18.45
CA LEU A 192 -14.97 -14.91 -18.49
C LEU A 192 -15.80 -16.19 -18.60
N GLU A 193 -16.89 -16.27 -17.84
CA GLU A 193 -17.83 -17.39 -17.88
C GLU A 193 -19.25 -16.88 -17.70
N GLU A 194 -20.19 -17.43 -18.48
CA GLU A 194 -21.59 -17.01 -18.47
C GLU A 194 -22.15 -17.13 -17.05
N GLY A 195 -22.82 -16.09 -16.57
CA GLY A 195 -23.42 -16.14 -15.25
C GLY A 195 -22.43 -15.94 -14.08
N CYS A 196 -21.16 -15.69 -14.34
CA CYS A 196 -20.15 -15.39 -13.32
C CYS A 196 -19.77 -13.89 -13.23
N TRP A 197 -19.24 -13.52 -12.06
CA TRP A 197 -18.38 -12.35 -11.90
C TRP A 197 -16.93 -12.74 -12.12
N SER A 198 -16.22 -11.92 -12.88
CA SER A 198 -14.83 -12.14 -13.26
C SER A 198 -13.95 -10.98 -12.82
N VAL A 199 -12.76 -11.28 -12.32
CA VAL A 199 -11.69 -10.30 -12.10
C VAL A 199 -10.63 -10.49 -13.17
N ALA A 200 -10.30 -9.42 -13.88
CA ALA A 200 -9.32 -9.46 -14.97
C ALA A 200 -8.47 -8.19 -15.01
N PRO A 201 -7.21 -8.26 -15.49
CA PRO A 201 -6.41 -7.08 -15.75
C PRO A 201 -6.96 -6.34 -16.98
N ALA A 202 -6.94 -5.02 -16.91
CA ALA A 202 -7.24 -4.12 -18.02
C ALA A 202 -6.16 -3.04 -18.04
N GLY A 203 -5.30 -3.03 -19.06
CA GLY A 203 -4.15 -2.10 -19.10
C GLY A 203 -3.23 -2.25 -17.88
N TYR A 204 -3.11 -1.18 -17.10
CA TYR A 204 -2.35 -1.13 -15.84
C TYR A 204 -3.23 -1.27 -14.59
N SER A 205 -4.51 -1.58 -14.80
CA SER A 205 -5.56 -1.58 -13.80
C SER A 205 -6.27 -2.92 -13.77
N TRP A 206 -7.30 -3.02 -12.93
CA TRP A 206 -8.09 -4.23 -12.75
C TRP A 206 -9.57 -3.94 -12.96
N VAL A 207 -10.30 -4.90 -13.50
CA VAL A 207 -11.75 -4.82 -13.66
C VAL A 207 -12.43 -5.96 -12.94
N ALA A 208 -13.57 -5.65 -12.31
CA ALA A 208 -14.57 -6.63 -11.92
C ALA A 208 -15.73 -6.54 -12.90
N VAL A 209 -16.02 -7.64 -13.59
CA VAL A 209 -17.00 -7.66 -14.68
C VAL A 209 -18.02 -8.76 -14.48
N ARG A 210 -19.29 -8.48 -14.80
CA ARG A 210 -20.33 -9.50 -14.89
C ARG A 210 -20.48 -9.92 -16.35
N TYR A 211 -20.21 -11.20 -16.67
CA TYR A 211 -20.42 -11.71 -18.01
C TYR A 211 -21.78 -12.41 -18.12
N SER A 212 -22.67 -11.87 -18.95
CA SER A 212 -23.95 -12.51 -19.26
C SER A 212 -24.48 -12.14 -20.65
N GLY A 213 -25.11 -13.10 -21.33
CA GLY A 213 -25.70 -12.90 -22.65
C GLY A 213 -24.68 -12.48 -23.72
N GLY A 214 -23.43 -12.93 -23.57
CA GLY A 214 -22.33 -12.55 -24.47
C GLY A 214 -21.84 -11.11 -24.29
N ARG A 215 -22.19 -10.44 -23.18
CA ARG A 215 -21.77 -9.06 -22.87
C ARG A 215 -21.20 -8.97 -21.46
N CYS A 216 -20.27 -8.04 -21.27
CA CYS A 216 -19.80 -7.64 -19.95
C CYS A 216 -20.58 -6.41 -19.49
N ASP A 217 -21.45 -6.56 -18.50
CA ASP A 217 -22.21 -5.45 -17.93
C ASP A 217 -22.65 -5.76 -16.47
N PRO A 218 -22.16 -5.02 -15.46
CA PRO A 218 -21.24 -3.88 -15.57
C PRO A 218 -19.77 -4.29 -15.71
N VAL A 219 -18.94 -3.35 -16.17
CA VAL A 219 -17.46 -3.37 -16.10
C VAL A 219 -17.02 -2.30 -15.09
N VAL A 220 -16.53 -2.73 -13.92
CA VAL A 220 -16.18 -1.81 -12.83
C VAL A 220 -14.67 -1.78 -12.65
N ALA A 221 -14.08 -0.58 -12.68
CA ALA A 221 -12.63 -0.39 -12.67
C ALA A 221 -12.06 -0.21 -11.26
N PHE A 222 -10.86 -0.75 -11.04
CA PHE A 222 -10.13 -0.70 -9.79
C PHE A 222 -8.63 -0.50 -10.05
N PRO A 223 -7.93 0.24 -9.16
CA PRO A 223 -6.50 0.46 -9.29
C PRO A 223 -5.67 -0.78 -8.91
N ASP A 224 -6.28 -1.76 -8.23
CA ASP A 224 -5.61 -2.97 -7.77
C ASP A 224 -6.54 -4.18 -7.78
N ALA A 225 -5.93 -5.38 -7.88
CA ALA A 225 -6.63 -6.66 -7.93
C ALA A 225 -7.48 -6.88 -6.67
N ARG A 226 -7.04 -6.33 -5.54
CA ARG A 226 -7.66 -6.52 -4.24
C ARG A 226 -9.04 -5.90 -4.18
N ALA A 227 -9.14 -4.64 -4.56
CA ALA A 227 -10.41 -3.93 -4.62
C ALA A 227 -11.36 -4.57 -5.64
N ALA A 228 -10.86 -4.98 -6.83
CA ALA A 228 -11.67 -5.68 -7.82
C ALA A 228 -12.25 -7.00 -7.31
N LEU A 229 -11.46 -7.76 -6.56
CA LEU A 229 -11.86 -9.04 -6.01
C LEU A 229 -12.85 -8.92 -4.85
N VAL A 230 -12.61 -7.96 -3.95
CA VAL A 230 -13.57 -7.60 -2.88
C VAL A 230 -14.91 -7.23 -3.50
N HIS A 231 -14.89 -6.39 -4.55
CA HIS A 231 -16.10 -5.97 -5.23
C HIS A 231 -16.82 -7.15 -5.90
N ALA A 232 -16.13 -7.97 -6.69
CA ALA A 232 -16.71 -9.13 -7.36
C ALA A 232 -17.35 -10.10 -6.35
N ALA A 233 -16.65 -10.43 -5.28
CA ALA A 233 -17.15 -11.32 -4.23
C ALA A 233 -18.35 -10.70 -3.48
N ALA A 234 -18.31 -9.41 -3.16
CA ALA A 234 -19.44 -8.71 -2.54
C ALA A 234 -20.68 -8.68 -3.45
N ARG A 235 -20.50 -8.49 -4.77
CA ARG A 235 -21.58 -8.56 -5.75
C ARG A 235 -22.18 -9.95 -5.84
N ILE A 236 -21.36 -11.00 -5.82
CA ILE A 236 -21.82 -12.40 -5.78
C ILE A 236 -22.69 -12.63 -4.54
N MET A 237 -22.25 -12.19 -3.36
CA MET A 237 -23.01 -12.32 -2.09
C MET A 237 -24.33 -11.54 -2.12
N ALA A 238 -24.30 -10.31 -2.64
CA ALA A 238 -25.49 -9.47 -2.78
C ALA A 238 -26.52 -10.05 -3.76
N GLU A 239 -26.08 -10.49 -4.94
CA GLU A 239 -26.95 -11.12 -5.95
C GLU A 239 -27.53 -12.46 -5.49
N ALA A 240 -26.82 -13.18 -4.61
CA ALA A 240 -27.32 -14.40 -4.00
C ALA A 240 -28.34 -14.13 -2.87
N GLY A 241 -28.57 -12.87 -2.49
CA GLY A 241 -29.46 -12.51 -1.40
C GLY A 241 -28.97 -13.01 -0.04
N MET A 242 -27.65 -13.08 0.16
CA MET A 242 -27.06 -13.53 1.42
C MET A 242 -27.60 -12.68 2.59
N SER A 243 -28.01 -13.36 3.66
CA SER A 243 -28.52 -12.68 4.85
C SER A 243 -27.42 -11.87 5.54
N ILE A 244 -27.74 -10.65 5.97
CA ILE A 244 -26.84 -9.82 6.76
C ILE A 244 -27.24 -9.95 8.23
N ASP A 245 -26.38 -10.53 9.06
CA ASP A 245 -26.63 -10.67 10.49
C ASP A 245 -25.68 -9.82 11.34
N SER A 246 -25.91 -9.79 12.64
CA SER A 246 -25.09 -9.03 13.60
C SER A 246 -23.62 -9.48 13.63
N ALA A 247 -23.31 -10.73 13.30
CA ALA A 247 -21.93 -11.22 13.26
C ALA A 247 -21.20 -10.66 12.03
N LEU A 248 -21.85 -10.66 10.87
CA LEU A 248 -21.33 -10.06 9.65
C LEU A 248 -21.19 -8.54 9.77
N LEU A 249 -22.18 -7.86 10.35
CA LEU A 249 -22.11 -6.41 10.61
C LEU A 249 -20.96 -6.06 11.55
N ARG A 250 -20.66 -6.94 12.53
CA ARG A 250 -19.48 -6.80 13.38
C ARG A 250 -18.18 -7.06 12.63
N ALA A 251 -18.13 -8.11 11.81
CA ALA A 251 -16.96 -8.44 10.98
C ALA A 251 -16.62 -7.28 10.04
N ALA A 252 -17.65 -6.62 9.46
CA ALA A 252 -17.52 -5.43 8.63
C ALA A 252 -17.13 -4.15 9.41
N GLY A 253 -17.14 -4.17 10.75
CA GLY A 253 -16.95 -2.98 11.58
C GLY A 253 -18.11 -1.98 11.54
N VAL A 254 -19.26 -2.39 11.01
CA VAL A 254 -20.50 -1.57 10.97
C VAL A 254 -21.11 -1.48 12.35
N LEU A 255 -21.06 -2.57 13.12
CA LEU A 255 -21.52 -2.63 14.51
C LEU A 255 -20.41 -3.07 15.44
N GLU A 256 -20.50 -2.60 16.69
CA GLU A 256 -19.73 -3.12 17.80
C GLU A 256 -20.60 -3.31 19.03
N LYS A 257 -20.21 -4.25 19.89
CA LYS A 257 -20.95 -4.58 21.10
C LYS A 257 -20.35 -3.78 22.26
N ARG A 258 -21.15 -2.95 22.93
CA ARG A 258 -20.77 -2.19 24.12
C ARG A 258 -21.71 -2.46 25.27
N HIS A 259 -21.18 -2.38 26.49
CA HIS A 259 -21.98 -2.44 27.71
C HIS A 259 -22.47 -1.03 28.06
N VAL A 260 -23.79 -0.79 27.99
CA VAL A 260 -24.42 0.52 28.22
C VAL A 260 -25.55 0.35 29.22
N ALA A 261 -25.52 1.15 30.30
CA ALA A 261 -26.55 1.16 31.35
C ALA A 261 -26.89 -0.23 31.94
N GLY A 262 -25.89 -1.09 32.11
CA GLY A 262 -26.06 -2.42 32.72
C GLY A 262 -26.47 -3.54 31.77
N ALA A 263 -26.60 -3.26 30.47
CA ALA A 263 -26.90 -4.26 29.45
C ALA A 263 -25.92 -4.15 28.27
N ASP A 264 -25.69 -5.27 27.59
CA ASP A 264 -24.98 -5.23 26.32
C ASP A 264 -25.91 -4.69 25.23
N ALA A 265 -25.40 -3.77 24.42
CA ALA A 265 -26.08 -3.20 23.27
C ALA A 265 -25.17 -3.16 22.05
N TRP A 266 -25.76 -3.29 20.88
CA TRP A 266 -25.11 -2.97 19.62
C TRP A 266 -25.13 -1.47 19.41
N ILE A 267 -23.99 -0.91 19.04
CA ILE A 267 -23.88 0.48 18.58
C ILE A 267 -23.16 0.50 17.23
N LEU A 268 -23.25 1.62 16.52
CA LEU A 268 -22.48 1.82 15.31
C LEU A 268 -20.97 1.77 15.62
N GLY A 269 -20.27 0.88 14.92
CA GLY A 269 -18.81 0.83 14.91
C GLY A 269 -18.22 1.94 14.04
N GLU A 270 -16.92 1.91 13.83
CA GLU A 270 -16.21 2.92 13.02
C GLU A 270 -16.82 3.07 11.62
N ALA A 271 -16.96 1.97 10.88
CA ALA A 271 -17.50 1.98 9.53
C ALA A 271 -19.00 2.34 9.51
N GLY A 272 -19.75 1.95 10.55
CA GLY A 272 -21.16 2.32 10.68
C GLY A 272 -21.35 3.82 10.89
N ASN A 273 -20.54 4.44 11.77
CA ASN A 273 -20.57 5.88 12.01
C ASN A 273 -20.07 6.67 10.79
N GLU A 274 -19.11 6.12 10.05
CA GLU A 274 -18.66 6.71 8.78
C GLU A 274 -19.79 6.68 7.73
N MET A 275 -20.39 5.52 7.50
CA MET A 275 -21.48 5.39 6.53
C MET A 275 -22.72 6.20 6.91
N SER A 276 -23.06 6.31 8.19
CA SER A 276 -24.16 7.18 8.66
C SER A 276 -23.86 8.64 8.29
N ARG A 277 -22.68 9.16 8.62
CA ARG A 277 -22.30 10.53 8.25
C ARG A 277 -22.31 10.75 6.73
N LEU A 278 -21.85 9.78 5.95
CA LEU A 278 -21.83 9.87 4.49
C LEU A 278 -23.24 9.91 3.88
N THR A 279 -24.15 9.11 4.41
CA THR A 279 -25.47 8.90 3.80
C THR A 279 -26.59 9.72 4.44
N ALA A 280 -26.33 10.37 5.58
CA ALA A 280 -27.25 11.28 6.25
C ALA A 280 -27.78 12.39 5.32
N HIS A 281 -26.97 12.82 4.37
CA HIS A 281 -27.28 13.98 3.54
C HIS A 281 -26.94 13.77 2.06
N SER A 282 -26.66 12.54 1.66
CA SER A 282 -26.43 12.23 0.24
C SER A 282 -27.77 12.27 -0.50
N PRO A 283 -27.84 12.89 -1.69
CA PRO A 283 -29.02 12.80 -2.53
C PRO A 283 -29.21 11.37 -3.03
N ARG A 284 -30.48 11.01 -3.20
CA ARG A 284 -30.89 9.62 -3.42
C ARG A 284 -30.48 9.13 -4.82
N PRO A 285 -30.18 7.83 -4.98
CA PRO A 285 -30.56 7.12 -6.21
C PRO A 285 -32.08 7.27 -6.39
N ARG A 286 -32.56 7.74 -7.54
CA ARG A 286 -33.99 8.02 -7.72
C ARG A 286 -34.80 6.74 -7.68
N GLU A 287 -35.98 6.80 -7.05
CA GLU A 287 -36.90 5.66 -6.99
C GLU A 287 -37.27 5.22 -8.42
N GLY A 288 -36.94 3.97 -8.78
CA GLY A 288 -37.12 3.45 -10.14
C GLY A 288 -35.87 3.49 -11.04
N GLU A 289 -34.73 4.00 -10.57
CA GLU A 289 -33.45 3.73 -11.21
C GLU A 289 -33.17 2.22 -11.15
N ALA A 290 -33.16 1.58 -12.32
CA ALA A 290 -32.81 0.17 -12.45
C ALA A 290 -31.41 -0.04 -11.84
N GLY A 291 -31.35 -0.65 -10.65
CA GLY A 291 -30.08 -0.90 -9.95
C GLY A 291 -29.96 -0.36 -8.52
N ALA A 292 -31.00 0.24 -7.95
CA ALA A 292 -30.98 0.62 -6.52
C ALA A 292 -30.68 -0.61 -5.64
N GLU A 293 -29.49 -0.64 -5.05
CA GLU A 293 -29.03 -1.77 -4.25
C GLU A 293 -29.84 -1.88 -2.94
N PRO A 294 -30.23 -3.09 -2.51
CA PRO A 294 -30.84 -3.27 -1.20
C PRO A 294 -29.94 -2.71 -0.09
N ALA A 295 -30.53 -2.06 0.91
CA ALA A 295 -29.80 -1.35 1.95
C ALA A 295 -30.43 -1.53 3.34
N LEU A 296 -29.65 -1.17 4.36
CA LEU A 296 -30.01 -1.22 5.77
C LEU A 296 -30.03 0.17 6.36
N ALA A 297 -31.08 0.50 7.13
CA ALA A 297 -31.12 1.71 7.95
C ALA A 297 -30.20 1.54 9.18
N LEU A 298 -29.10 2.28 9.22
CA LEU A 298 -28.11 2.29 10.30
C LEU A 298 -28.71 2.77 11.62
N ALA A 299 -29.59 3.79 11.58
CA ALA A 299 -30.29 4.29 12.76
C ALA A 299 -31.11 3.19 13.46
N ALA A 300 -31.65 2.22 12.71
CA ALA A 300 -32.42 1.11 13.27
C ALA A 300 -31.55 -0.01 13.89
N LEU A 301 -30.23 0.02 13.68
CA LEU A 301 -29.28 -0.96 14.21
C LEU A 301 -28.68 -0.54 15.56
N SER A 302 -28.51 0.77 15.78
CA SER A 302 -27.91 1.31 16.99
C SER A 302 -28.87 1.23 18.19
N GLY A 303 -28.36 0.88 19.37
CA GLY A 303 -29.13 0.77 20.60
C GLY A 303 -29.91 -0.53 20.76
N ARG A 304 -29.78 -1.48 19.83
CA ARG A 304 -30.40 -2.81 19.97
C ARG A 304 -29.76 -3.62 21.10
N PRO A 305 -30.51 -4.48 21.80
CA PRO A 305 -29.93 -5.44 22.73
C PRO A 305 -28.82 -6.25 22.06
N GLY A 306 -27.73 -6.54 22.78
CA GLY A 306 -26.50 -7.20 22.29
C GLY A 306 -26.66 -8.69 21.92
N GLU A 307 -27.87 -9.09 21.55
CA GLU A 307 -28.26 -10.42 21.09
C GLU A 307 -28.06 -10.56 19.58
N TYR A 308 -28.07 -11.80 19.09
CA TYR A 308 -27.97 -12.07 17.66
C TYR A 308 -29.25 -11.62 16.92
N PHE A 309 -29.09 -10.99 15.76
CA PHE A 309 -30.22 -10.66 14.90
C PHE A 309 -29.84 -10.70 13.41
N VAL A 310 -30.85 -10.91 12.57
CA VAL A 310 -30.72 -10.91 11.10
C VAL A 310 -31.46 -9.71 10.53
N CYS A 311 -30.82 -9.01 9.60
CA CYS A 311 -31.39 -7.91 8.84
C CYS A 311 -31.92 -8.39 7.49
N ARG A 312 -33.00 -7.77 7.03
CA ARG A 312 -33.48 -7.90 5.66
C ARG A 312 -33.25 -6.57 4.96
N PRO A 313 -32.25 -6.49 4.05
CA PRO A 313 -32.07 -5.33 3.21
C PRO A 313 -33.35 -5.01 2.45
N GLY A 314 -33.74 -3.74 2.46
CA GLY A 314 -34.91 -3.22 1.74
C GLY A 314 -34.49 -2.14 0.75
N PRO A 315 -35.44 -1.39 0.16
CA PRO A 315 -35.13 -0.15 -0.52
C PRO A 315 -34.29 0.77 0.39
N PRO A 316 -33.33 1.55 -0.16
CA PRO A 316 -32.58 2.52 0.63
C PRO A 316 -33.54 3.45 1.40
N PRO A 317 -33.41 3.54 2.74
CA PRO A 317 -34.17 4.51 3.50
C PRO A 317 -33.72 5.93 3.13
N GLU A 318 -34.47 6.94 3.58
CA GLU A 318 -34.20 8.32 3.20
C GLU A 318 -32.84 8.84 3.69
N GLU A 319 -32.28 8.26 4.76
CA GLU A 319 -31.04 8.67 5.40
C GLU A 319 -30.35 7.48 6.10
N ASP A 320 -29.09 7.69 6.50
CA ASP A 320 -28.35 6.82 7.42
C ASP A 320 -28.43 5.35 6.99
N TYR A 321 -27.86 5.03 5.82
CA TYR A 321 -27.92 3.69 5.28
C TYR A 321 -26.58 3.14 4.86
N ILE A 322 -26.56 1.83 4.70
CA ILE A 322 -25.46 1.10 4.08
C ILE A 322 -26.04 0.08 3.12
N THR A 323 -25.53 0.02 1.89
CA THR A 323 -25.98 -1.01 0.94
C THR A 323 -25.48 -2.38 1.36
N ALA A 324 -26.24 -3.42 1.04
CA ALA A 324 -25.89 -4.80 1.33
C ALA A 324 -24.50 -5.15 0.74
N ARG A 325 -24.25 -4.71 -0.51
CA ARG A 325 -22.93 -4.85 -1.15
C ARG A 325 -21.84 -4.21 -0.29
N LYS A 326 -22.01 -2.97 0.16
CA LYS A 326 -20.97 -2.27 0.95
C LYS A 326 -20.68 -2.99 2.27
N VAL A 327 -21.68 -3.56 2.94
CA VAL A 327 -21.46 -4.42 4.13
C VAL A 327 -20.54 -5.60 3.78
N PHE A 328 -20.80 -6.29 2.67
CA PHE A 328 -19.96 -7.42 2.24
C PHE A 328 -18.56 -6.96 1.81
N GLU A 329 -18.43 -5.83 1.11
CA GLU A 329 -17.13 -5.26 0.75
C GLU A 329 -16.28 -4.97 1.99
N LEU A 330 -16.88 -4.34 3.01
CA LEU A 330 -16.19 -4.04 4.27
C LEU A 330 -15.78 -5.30 5.03
N ALA A 331 -16.63 -6.34 5.07
CA ALA A 331 -16.29 -7.61 5.70
C ALA A 331 -15.13 -8.30 4.98
N LEU A 332 -15.22 -8.45 3.66
CA LEU A 332 -14.18 -9.08 2.83
C LEU A 332 -12.86 -8.30 2.89
N ALA A 333 -12.92 -6.96 2.86
CA ALA A 333 -11.75 -6.10 2.93
C ALA A 333 -11.04 -6.14 4.30
N ARG A 334 -11.63 -6.71 5.35
CA ARG A 334 -10.94 -6.88 6.64
C ARG A 334 -10.27 -8.24 6.76
N GLU A 335 -10.83 -9.26 6.11
CA GLU A 335 -10.29 -10.63 6.09
C GLU A 335 -9.17 -10.81 5.05
N LEU A 336 -9.23 -10.05 3.96
CA LEU A 336 -8.21 -10.08 2.91
C LEU A 336 -7.00 -9.24 3.33
N PRO A 337 -5.77 -9.79 3.27
CA PRO A 337 -4.57 -9.04 3.62
C PRO A 337 -4.51 -7.76 2.80
N SER A 338 -4.20 -6.64 3.45
CA SER A 338 -3.89 -5.42 2.72
C SER A 338 -2.61 -5.65 1.92
N ILE A 339 -2.56 -5.09 0.71
CA ILE A 339 -1.30 -4.99 -0.03
C ILE A 339 -0.33 -4.25 0.89
N ARG A 340 0.77 -4.92 1.27
CA ARG A 340 1.60 -4.61 2.44
C ARG A 340 1.88 -3.11 2.60
N ARG A 341 1.50 -2.53 3.75
CA ARG A 341 2.26 -1.43 4.34
C ARG A 341 3.44 -2.07 5.08
N TRP A 342 4.66 -1.79 4.65
CA TRP A 342 5.88 -2.24 5.33
C TRP A 342 5.80 -1.90 6.82
N GLY A 343 5.87 -2.92 7.69
CA GLY A 343 5.83 -2.73 9.14
C GLY A 343 7.06 -1.99 9.63
N ARG A 344 6.89 -1.08 10.60
CA ARG A 344 7.98 -0.36 11.27
C ARG A 344 8.78 -1.34 12.15
N GLY A 345 9.72 -2.06 11.54
CA GLY A 345 10.53 -3.08 12.23
C GLY A 345 11.91 -2.60 12.70
N GLY A 346 12.48 -1.56 12.08
CA GLY A 346 13.85 -1.14 12.37
C GLY A 346 13.95 0.20 13.11
N SER A 347 14.76 0.26 14.16
CA SER A 347 15.23 1.55 14.68
C SER A 347 16.22 2.18 13.69
N LEU A 348 15.79 3.22 12.96
CA LEU A 348 16.60 4.07 12.05
C LEU A 348 17.75 4.85 12.75
N SER A 349 18.17 4.43 13.94
CA SER A 349 19.28 5.01 14.70
C SER A 349 20.69 4.64 14.17
N VAL A 350 20.78 3.82 13.11
CA VAL A 350 21.99 3.05 12.80
C VAL A 350 22.81 3.57 11.61
N ILE A 351 22.27 4.37 10.68
CA ILE A 351 23.13 4.99 9.65
C ILE A 351 23.87 6.19 10.29
N ARG A 352 25.00 5.92 10.94
CA ARG A 352 25.92 6.93 11.51
C ARG A 352 27.13 7.18 10.62
N ASP A 353 27.38 6.30 9.66
CA ASP A 353 28.50 6.38 8.73
C ASP A 353 27.99 6.87 7.37
N PRO A 354 28.26 8.13 6.98
CA PRO A 354 27.86 8.65 5.68
C PRO A 354 28.65 8.04 4.52
N GLY A 355 29.68 7.22 4.78
CA GLY A 355 30.58 6.72 3.77
C GLY A 355 31.51 7.81 3.22
N ARG A 356 32.63 7.38 2.63
CA ARG A 356 33.63 8.25 2.00
C ARG A 356 33.73 7.92 0.52
N VAL A 357 33.43 8.89 -0.35
CA VAL A 357 33.70 8.73 -1.79
C VAL A 357 35.20 8.66 -2.02
N VAL A 358 35.63 7.64 -2.75
CA VAL A 358 36.96 7.58 -3.33
C VAL A 358 36.78 7.46 -4.83
N THR A 359 36.96 8.57 -5.54
CA THR A 359 37.01 8.54 -7.01
C THR A 359 38.37 8.00 -7.44
N GLY A 360 38.41 6.82 -8.05
CA GLY A 360 39.62 6.19 -8.55
C GLY A 360 39.35 5.32 -9.78
N PRO A 361 40.36 5.01 -10.60
CA PRO A 361 40.19 4.10 -11.73
C PRO A 361 39.80 2.71 -11.22
N VAL A 362 38.97 1.98 -11.97
CA VAL A 362 38.56 0.58 -11.68
C VAL A 362 39.77 -0.34 -11.42
N GLU A 363 40.94 0.02 -11.92
CA GLU A 363 42.21 -0.67 -11.66
C GLU A 363 42.57 -0.73 -10.16
N SER A 364 42.11 0.20 -9.32
CA SER A 364 42.27 0.12 -7.85
C SER A 364 41.41 -0.98 -7.21
N ILE A 365 40.38 -1.48 -7.91
CA ILE A 365 39.55 -2.61 -7.47
C ILE A 365 40.32 -3.93 -7.64
N VAL A 366 41.35 -3.99 -8.50
CA VAL A 366 42.16 -5.20 -8.71
C VAL A 366 42.92 -5.60 -7.44
N GLU A 367 43.25 -4.64 -6.57
CA GLU A 367 43.88 -4.91 -5.26
C GLU A 367 42.92 -5.60 -4.26
N VAL A 368 41.60 -5.53 -4.50
CA VAL A 368 40.56 -6.10 -3.61
C VAL A 368 40.38 -7.62 -3.81
N GLY A 369 41.04 -8.21 -4.81
CA GLY A 369 41.03 -9.67 -5.02
C GLY A 369 39.67 -10.22 -5.45
N LEU A 370 39.02 -9.59 -6.45
CA LEU A 370 37.75 -10.06 -7.01
C LEU A 370 37.92 -11.26 -7.97
N PRO A 371 36.90 -12.14 -8.11
CA PRO A 371 35.66 -12.16 -7.34
C PRO A 371 35.87 -12.73 -5.92
N GLN A 372 35.15 -12.17 -4.97
CA GLN A 372 35.02 -12.65 -3.59
C GLN A 372 33.78 -13.53 -3.50
N PRO A 373 33.89 -14.83 -3.17
CA PRO A 373 32.73 -15.68 -2.95
C PRO A 373 31.84 -15.13 -1.82
N GLU A 374 30.53 -15.06 -2.02
CA GLU A 374 29.60 -14.55 -1.01
C GLU A 374 29.67 -15.34 0.31
N ARG A 375 29.92 -16.65 0.24
CA ARG A 375 30.20 -17.51 1.40
C ARG A 375 31.35 -17.05 2.28
N ASP A 376 32.33 -16.34 1.70
CA ASP A 376 33.48 -15.82 2.43
C ASP A 376 33.16 -14.42 3.00
N LEU A 377 32.17 -13.73 2.43
CA LEU A 377 31.71 -12.40 2.86
C LEU A 377 30.65 -12.44 3.97
N VAL A 378 29.81 -13.48 4.01
CA VAL A 378 28.76 -13.60 5.04
C VAL A 378 29.33 -13.66 6.47
N PRO A 379 30.43 -14.39 6.77
CA PRO A 379 31.07 -14.32 8.08
C PRO A 379 31.53 -12.90 8.47
N GLU A 380 31.97 -12.11 7.50
CA GLU A 380 32.45 -10.73 7.68
C GLU A 380 31.30 -9.74 7.95
N LEU A 381 30.03 -10.15 7.80
CA LEU A 381 28.86 -9.34 8.15
C LEU A 381 28.68 -9.17 9.65
N ALA A 382 29.43 -9.88 10.51
CA ALA A 382 29.32 -9.69 11.94
C ALA A 382 29.81 -8.28 12.35
N PRO A 383 29.09 -7.55 13.23
CA PRO A 383 27.99 -8.01 14.08
C PRO A 383 26.58 -7.88 13.49
N GLU A 384 26.46 -7.45 12.24
CA GLU A 384 25.19 -7.40 11.54
C GLU A 384 24.65 -8.80 11.16
N SER A 385 23.43 -8.82 10.61
CA SER A 385 22.77 -10.08 10.27
C SER A 385 23.47 -10.79 9.11
N PRO A 386 23.79 -12.09 9.24
CA PRO A 386 24.34 -12.87 8.12
C PRO A 386 23.33 -13.05 6.97
N LEU A 387 22.06 -12.70 7.18
CA LEU A 387 20.99 -12.79 6.19
C LEU A 387 20.89 -11.53 5.30
N MET A 388 21.75 -10.53 5.52
CA MET A 388 21.60 -9.20 4.94
C MET A 388 21.60 -9.21 3.41
N PHE A 389 22.52 -9.93 2.77
CA PHE A 389 22.60 -9.98 1.29
C PHE A 389 21.38 -10.64 0.64
N ALA A 390 20.93 -11.77 1.19
CA ALA A 390 19.74 -12.45 0.71
C ALA A 390 18.49 -11.58 0.90
N TRP A 391 18.42 -10.86 2.02
CA TRP A 391 17.31 -9.96 2.31
C TRP A 391 17.31 -8.72 1.41
N ALA A 392 18.47 -8.14 1.12
CA ALA A 392 18.63 -7.03 0.20
C ALA A 392 18.04 -7.37 -1.19
N ARG A 393 18.40 -8.54 -1.73
CA ARG A 393 17.85 -9.01 -3.02
C ARG A 393 16.35 -9.22 -2.98
N ARG A 394 15.84 -9.82 -1.90
CA ARG A 394 14.40 -10.02 -1.70
C ARG A 394 13.66 -8.68 -1.66
N ALA A 395 14.13 -7.74 -0.83
CA ALA A 395 13.52 -6.42 -0.70
C ALA A 395 13.57 -5.64 -2.01
N LEU A 396 14.68 -5.73 -2.76
CA LEU A 396 14.77 -5.14 -4.09
C LEU A 396 13.79 -5.78 -5.06
N ARG A 397 13.62 -7.11 -5.07
CA ARG A 397 12.64 -7.77 -5.96
C ARG A 397 11.22 -7.28 -5.70
N ASP A 398 10.86 -7.10 -4.42
CA ASP A 398 9.55 -6.57 -4.02
C ASP A 398 9.31 -5.12 -4.50
N VAL A 399 10.38 -4.33 -4.70
CA VAL A 399 10.29 -2.88 -4.97
C VAL A 399 10.58 -2.52 -6.43
N VAL A 400 11.55 -3.18 -7.07
CA VAL A 400 12.05 -2.88 -8.42
C VAL A 400 11.96 -4.07 -9.38
N GLY A 401 11.41 -5.21 -8.96
CA GLY A 401 11.23 -6.41 -9.80
C GLY A 401 12.55 -7.01 -10.26
N ASP A 402 12.64 -7.37 -11.54
CA ASP A 402 13.81 -8.02 -12.17
C ASP A 402 15.10 -7.20 -12.05
N ARG A 403 14.99 -5.87 -11.87
CA ARG A 403 16.13 -4.97 -11.65
C ARG A 403 16.88 -5.28 -10.35
N ALA A 404 16.34 -6.12 -9.46
CA ALA A 404 17.04 -6.64 -8.30
C ALA A 404 18.32 -7.42 -8.66
N GLU A 405 18.41 -7.96 -9.89
CA GLU A 405 19.61 -8.63 -10.39
C GLU A 405 20.82 -7.69 -10.57
N ASP A 406 20.59 -6.38 -10.65
CA ASP A 406 21.65 -5.37 -10.70
C ASP A 406 22.38 -5.23 -9.35
N PHE A 407 21.84 -5.79 -8.25
CA PHE A 407 22.51 -5.83 -6.96
C PHE A 407 23.43 -7.07 -6.87
N LEU A 408 24.73 -6.82 -6.77
CA LEU A 408 25.77 -7.84 -6.74
C LEU A 408 26.52 -7.84 -5.41
N VAL A 409 27.02 -9.02 -5.04
CA VAL A 409 27.85 -9.22 -3.84
C VAL A 409 29.14 -9.92 -4.26
N GLY A 410 30.28 -9.37 -3.85
CA GLY A 410 31.60 -9.95 -4.09
C GLY A 410 32.08 -9.96 -5.54
N ARG A 411 31.32 -9.37 -6.47
CA ARG A 411 31.68 -9.25 -7.90
C ARG A 411 31.20 -7.93 -8.45
N VAL A 412 31.87 -7.43 -9.49
CA VAL A 412 31.53 -6.17 -10.17
C VAL A 412 31.17 -6.46 -11.62
N ALA A 413 30.10 -5.83 -12.11
CA ALA A 413 29.70 -5.88 -13.51
C ALA A 413 29.23 -4.50 -13.99
N PRO A 414 29.35 -4.18 -15.30
CA PRO A 414 28.84 -2.93 -15.85
C PRO A 414 27.35 -2.73 -15.59
N GLY A 415 26.95 -1.52 -15.20
CA GLY A 415 25.55 -1.17 -14.92
C GLY A 415 24.99 -1.70 -13.59
N CYS A 416 25.77 -2.48 -12.84
CA CYS A 416 25.36 -3.09 -11.58
C CYS A 416 25.91 -2.33 -10.38
N TRP A 417 25.25 -2.51 -9.24
CA TRP A 417 25.63 -1.99 -7.93
C TRP A 417 26.16 -3.13 -7.08
N SER A 418 27.43 -3.05 -6.70
CA SER A 418 28.16 -4.17 -6.13
C SER A 418 28.65 -3.86 -4.73
N VAL A 419 28.45 -4.77 -3.78
CA VAL A 419 29.03 -4.70 -2.43
C VAL A 419 30.20 -5.66 -2.34
N VAL A 420 31.38 -5.17 -1.97
CA VAL A 420 32.61 -5.97 -1.84
C VAL A 420 33.35 -5.62 -0.55
N ARG A 421 34.19 -6.53 -0.04
CA ARG A 421 35.01 -6.28 1.15
C ARG A 421 36.36 -5.72 0.74
N GLY A 422 36.66 -4.49 1.15
CA GLY A 422 38.00 -3.89 1.01
C GLY A 422 38.87 -4.13 2.25
N GLU A 423 40.13 -3.69 2.20
CA GLU A 423 41.08 -3.89 3.31
C GLU A 423 40.64 -3.22 4.63
N GLN A 424 39.98 -2.07 4.54
CA GLN A 424 39.65 -1.22 5.69
C GLN A 424 38.15 -1.14 5.96
N GLY A 425 37.31 -1.85 5.18
CA GLY A 425 35.88 -1.58 5.17
C GLY A 425 35.11 -2.31 4.09
N TRP A 426 33.87 -1.91 3.91
CA TRP A 426 33.00 -2.35 2.83
C TRP A 426 33.02 -1.31 1.72
N LEU A 427 33.03 -1.76 0.47
CA LEU A 427 33.03 -0.88 -0.69
C LEU A 427 31.75 -1.12 -1.48
N VAL A 428 31.13 -0.03 -1.93
CA VAL A 428 30.08 -0.04 -2.94
C VAL A 428 30.68 0.42 -4.25
N VAL A 429 30.52 -0.39 -5.29
CA VAL A 429 30.96 -0.08 -6.66
C VAL A 429 29.71 0.06 -7.52
N GLY A 430 29.45 1.26 -8.03
CA GLY A 430 28.31 1.57 -8.90
C GLY A 430 28.74 2.05 -10.29
N PRO A 431 27.81 2.10 -11.27
CA PRO A 431 28.06 2.78 -12.53
C PRO A 431 28.38 4.26 -12.28
N GLY A 432 29.44 4.77 -12.90
CA GLY A 432 29.80 6.19 -12.77
C GLY A 432 28.69 7.10 -13.28
N GLY A 433 28.47 8.24 -12.61
CA GLY A 433 27.49 9.23 -13.06
C GLY A 433 27.85 9.82 -14.43
N ASP A 434 26.83 10.02 -15.27
CA ASP A 434 26.91 10.49 -16.68
C ASP A 434 27.50 11.91 -16.87
N GLY A 435 28.10 12.51 -15.82
CA GLY A 435 28.46 13.93 -15.77
C GLY A 435 29.85 14.30 -16.28
N SER A 436 30.73 13.34 -16.63
CA SER A 436 32.02 13.66 -17.26
C SER A 436 32.08 13.11 -18.69
N GLU A 437 32.19 14.00 -19.67
CA GLU A 437 32.39 13.69 -21.10
C GLU A 437 33.76 13.04 -21.41
N GLY A 438 34.35 12.29 -20.47
CA GLY A 438 35.65 11.66 -20.62
C GLY A 438 35.83 10.47 -19.69
N GLY A 439 35.34 9.31 -20.11
CA GLY A 439 35.59 8.01 -19.48
C GLY A 439 34.79 7.77 -18.20
N GLY A 440 33.63 7.13 -18.32
CA GLY A 440 32.79 6.70 -17.20
C GLY A 440 33.50 5.67 -16.32
N GLY A 441 34.26 6.14 -15.34
CA GLY A 441 34.85 5.31 -14.29
C GLY A 441 33.78 4.87 -13.29
N ALA A 442 33.92 3.67 -12.73
CA ALA A 442 33.03 3.21 -11.67
C ALA A 442 33.13 4.14 -10.46
N GLU A 443 32.00 4.43 -9.83
CA GLU A 443 31.98 5.17 -8.57
C GLU A 443 32.23 4.20 -7.41
N ILE A 444 33.19 4.51 -6.54
CA ILE A 444 33.53 3.68 -5.38
C ILE A 444 33.27 4.49 -4.11
N VAL A 445 32.43 3.94 -3.22
CA VAL A 445 32.13 4.52 -1.90
C VAL A 445 32.53 3.53 -0.82
N ALA A 446 33.34 3.98 0.13
CA ALA A 446 33.80 3.17 1.25
C ALA A 446 32.97 3.41 2.51
N PHE A 447 32.67 2.33 3.23
CA PHE A 447 31.91 2.31 4.47
C PHE A 447 32.67 1.47 5.52
N GLU A 448 32.53 1.82 6.79
CA GLU A 448 33.13 1.07 7.89
C GLU A 448 32.42 -0.28 8.10
N THR A 449 31.08 -0.31 7.95
CA THR A 449 30.26 -1.50 8.21
C THR A 449 29.42 -1.93 7.00
N ALA A 450 28.92 -3.17 7.04
CA ALA A 450 28.23 -3.78 5.91
C ALA A 450 26.85 -3.17 5.66
N LEU A 451 26.10 -2.86 6.72
CA LEU A 451 24.73 -2.34 6.62
C LEU A 451 24.61 -1.08 5.76
N PRO A 452 25.38 0.00 6.00
CA PRO A 452 25.32 1.19 5.15
C PRO A 452 25.81 0.91 3.72
N ALA A 453 26.79 0.03 3.54
CA ALA A 453 27.24 -0.37 2.19
C ALA A 453 26.13 -1.10 1.41
N VAL A 454 25.46 -2.06 2.04
CA VAL A 454 24.34 -2.77 1.40
C VAL A 454 23.17 -1.83 1.12
N ALA A 455 22.83 -0.95 2.08
CA ALA A 455 21.78 0.04 1.89
C ALA A 455 22.10 1.03 0.75
N ASP A 456 23.36 1.47 0.62
CA ASP A 456 23.80 2.37 -0.45
C ASP A 456 23.76 1.70 -1.83
N ALA A 457 24.18 0.44 -1.93
CA ALA A 457 24.07 -0.32 -3.18
C ALA A 457 22.59 -0.55 -3.56
N MET A 458 21.72 -0.89 -2.61
CA MET A 458 20.27 -0.98 -2.84
C MET A 458 19.70 0.36 -3.32
N ALA A 459 20.12 1.47 -2.69
CA ALA A 459 19.69 2.81 -3.06
C ALA A 459 20.05 3.15 -4.51
N GLY A 460 21.24 2.76 -4.95
CA GLY A 460 21.68 2.91 -6.32
C GLY A 460 20.80 2.16 -7.33
N VAL A 461 20.40 0.92 -7.01
CA VAL A 461 19.45 0.15 -7.83
C VAL A 461 18.07 0.81 -7.88
N MET A 462 17.57 1.30 -6.75
CA MET A 462 16.28 2.02 -6.68
C MET A 462 16.31 3.33 -7.49
N ALA A 463 17.41 4.09 -7.39
CA ALA A 463 17.62 5.33 -8.13
C ALA A 463 17.71 5.07 -9.65
N ALA A 464 18.50 4.09 -10.07
CA ALA A 464 18.63 3.70 -11.47
C ALA A 464 17.29 3.23 -12.07
N SER A 465 16.41 2.66 -11.24
CA SER A 465 15.06 2.24 -11.63
C SER A 465 14.02 3.37 -11.63
N ARG A 466 14.42 4.60 -11.29
CA ARG A 466 13.55 5.80 -11.24
C ARG A 466 12.28 5.58 -10.43
N LEU A 467 12.42 4.92 -9.27
CA LEU A 467 11.31 4.71 -8.36
C LEU A 467 10.64 6.06 -8.00
N ALA A 468 9.34 6.08 -7.77
CA ALA A 468 8.65 7.29 -7.34
C ALA A 468 8.89 7.52 -5.84
N LEU A 469 9.21 8.77 -5.46
CA LEU A 469 9.30 9.16 -4.04
C LEU A 469 7.91 9.34 -3.45
N THR A 470 7.30 8.25 -2.98
CA THR A 470 5.96 8.28 -2.38
C THR A 470 6.03 8.62 -0.89
N SER A 471 4.93 9.13 -0.33
CA SER A 471 4.85 9.38 1.12
C SER A 471 5.08 8.11 1.96
N GLY A 472 4.74 6.92 1.45
CA GLY A 472 5.06 5.65 2.11
C GLY A 472 6.55 5.33 2.12
N LEU A 473 7.27 5.68 1.06
CA LEU A 473 8.74 5.56 1.02
C LEU A 473 9.41 6.58 1.95
N LEU A 474 8.91 7.82 2.00
CA LEU A 474 9.40 8.85 2.93
C LEU A 474 9.15 8.47 4.38
N GLU A 475 8.01 7.83 4.68
CA GLU A 475 7.71 7.27 5.99
C GLU A 475 8.66 6.12 6.34
N LEU A 476 8.91 5.21 5.39
CA LEU A 476 9.85 4.10 5.56
C LEU A 476 11.29 4.60 5.78
N ALA A 477 11.71 5.63 5.06
CA ALA A 477 12.99 6.32 5.26
C ALA A 477 13.05 7.11 6.58
N GLY A 478 11.93 7.22 7.32
CA GLY A 478 11.83 8.02 8.53
C GLY A 478 12.02 9.52 8.31
N LEU A 479 11.80 10.01 7.10
CA LEU A 479 11.80 11.43 6.76
C LEU A 479 10.43 12.07 7.02
N ALA A 480 9.36 11.29 6.87
CA ALA A 480 8.01 11.71 7.20
C ALA A 480 7.41 10.79 8.28
N ALA A 481 6.47 11.30 9.07
CA ALA A 481 5.71 10.52 10.03
C ALA A 481 4.25 11.00 10.08
N THR A 482 3.33 10.04 10.15
CA THR A 482 1.92 10.33 10.42
C THR A 482 1.73 10.67 11.90
N ASP A 483 1.10 11.80 12.20
CA ASP A 483 0.70 12.12 13.57
C ASP A 483 -0.56 11.34 13.96
N ARG A 484 -0.42 10.37 14.86
CA ARG A 484 -1.56 9.57 15.36
C ARG A 484 -2.43 10.32 16.38
N SER A 485 -2.02 11.51 16.82
CA SER A 485 -2.75 12.31 17.81
C SER A 485 -3.82 13.24 17.22
N GLY A 486 -4.13 13.11 15.92
CA GLY A 486 -5.20 13.86 15.25
C GLY A 486 -4.74 15.10 14.47
N GLY A 487 -3.43 15.28 14.27
CA GLY A 487 -2.91 16.31 13.36
C GLY A 487 -3.29 16.02 11.90
N ARG A 488 -3.58 17.06 11.12
CA ARG A 488 -3.90 16.95 9.68
C ARG A 488 -2.67 16.94 8.77
N PHE A 489 -1.46 17.08 9.30
CA PHE A 489 -0.24 17.25 8.50
C PHE A 489 0.80 16.16 8.78
N TRP A 490 1.63 15.89 7.78
CA TRP A 490 2.85 15.12 7.98
C TRP A 490 3.81 15.87 8.90
N LYS A 491 4.50 15.13 9.75
CA LYS A 491 5.57 15.67 10.60
C LYS A 491 6.93 15.13 10.16
N PRO A 492 8.03 15.85 10.44
CA PRO A 492 9.36 15.31 10.21
C PRO A 492 9.54 14.02 11.00
N GLY A 493 9.92 12.97 10.29
CA GLY A 493 10.24 11.69 10.90
C GLY A 493 11.53 11.76 11.72
N SER A 494 11.92 10.64 12.33
CA SER A 494 13.11 10.60 13.18
C SER A 494 14.42 10.91 12.45
N VAL A 495 14.50 10.60 11.16
CA VAL A 495 15.68 10.90 10.33
C VAL A 495 15.70 12.36 9.94
N ALA A 496 14.56 12.90 9.48
CA ALA A 496 14.45 14.32 9.12
C ALA A 496 14.86 15.23 10.29
N ARG A 497 14.35 14.96 11.50
CA ARG A 497 14.72 15.74 12.70
C ARG A 497 16.21 15.70 13.02
N LYS A 498 16.87 14.56 12.84
CA LYS A 498 18.33 14.47 13.05
C LYS A 498 19.11 15.28 12.03
N ILE A 499 18.65 15.32 10.78
CA ILE A 499 19.28 16.10 9.71
C ILE A 499 19.11 17.60 9.99
N GLU A 500 17.93 18.00 10.46
CA GLU A 500 17.65 19.36 10.94
C GLU A 500 18.52 19.74 12.14
N GLU A 501 18.59 18.90 13.17
CA GLU A 501 19.42 19.10 14.37
C GLU A 501 20.92 19.18 14.06
N ALA A 502 21.38 18.45 13.04
CA ALA A 502 22.76 18.50 12.57
C ALA A 502 23.11 19.80 11.80
N GLY A 503 22.13 20.70 11.62
CA GLY A 503 22.34 22.05 11.08
C GLY A 503 22.26 22.15 9.56
N GLY A 504 21.72 21.15 8.86
CA GLY A 504 21.48 21.18 7.41
C GLY A 504 22.75 21.33 6.56
N GLY A 505 23.12 20.30 5.80
CA GLY A 505 24.20 20.42 4.80
C GLY A 505 25.48 19.65 5.11
N ARG A 506 25.42 18.51 5.81
CA ARG A 506 26.34 17.43 5.46
C ARG A 506 25.75 16.70 4.28
N GLY A 507 26.00 17.26 3.09
CA GLY A 507 25.81 16.49 1.88
C GLY A 507 26.57 15.19 2.04
N GLY A 508 25.86 14.05 2.02
CA GLY A 508 26.51 12.77 1.94
C GLY A 508 27.36 12.67 0.68
N PRO A 509 28.09 11.56 0.50
CA PRO A 509 28.98 11.33 -0.63
C PRO A 509 28.40 11.73 -2.02
N ARG A 510 27.08 11.68 -2.19
CA ARG A 510 26.36 11.90 -3.46
C ARG A 510 25.40 13.10 -3.47
N SER A 511 25.65 14.13 -2.65
CA SER A 511 24.72 15.25 -2.44
C SER A 511 24.52 16.23 -3.60
N GLY A 512 25.09 15.97 -4.79
CA GLY A 512 25.01 16.88 -5.95
C GLY A 512 23.77 16.75 -6.83
N GLY A 513 22.87 15.80 -6.52
CA GLY A 513 21.67 15.51 -7.31
C GLY A 513 20.39 16.17 -6.77
N PRO A 514 19.27 16.08 -7.52
CA PRO A 514 17.98 16.52 -7.00
C PRO A 514 17.57 15.69 -5.78
N GLY A 515 16.63 16.21 -5.00
CA GLY A 515 16.29 15.71 -3.68
C GLY A 515 15.10 16.42 -3.06
N LEU A 516 14.97 16.30 -1.74
CA LEU A 516 13.84 16.75 -0.94
C LEU A 516 14.30 17.81 0.06
N ALA A 517 13.74 19.02 -0.03
CA ALA A 517 13.81 20.00 1.05
C ALA A 517 12.90 19.57 2.21
N LEU A 518 13.46 19.38 3.41
CA LEU A 518 12.69 18.83 4.55
C LEU A 518 11.59 19.76 5.04
N ASN A 519 11.79 21.08 4.89
CA ASN A 519 10.78 22.11 5.19
C ASN A 519 9.48 21.94 4.38
N GLY A 520 9.53 21.24 3.25
CA GLY A 520 8.37 20.93 2.41
C GLY A 520 7.50 19.78 2.93
N ILE A 521 7.95 19.04 3.94
CA ILE A 521 7.20 17.90 4.50
C ILE A 521 6.11 18.39 5.46
N GLU A 522 6.44 19.33 6.36
CA GLU A 522 5.54 19.79 7.44
C GLU A 522 4.28 20.48 6.94
N LYS A 523 4.34 21.05 5.74
CA LYS A 523 3.26 21.81 5.13
C LYS A 523 2.27 20.93 4.37
N ARG A 524 2.51 19.62 4.27
CA ARG A 524 1.67 18.70 3.50
C ARG A 524 0.63 18.02 4.38
N GLU A 525 -0.61 18.04 3.95
CA GLU A 525 -1.70 17.34 4.62
C GLU A 525 -1.49 15.81 4.57
N LEU A 526 -2.01 15.11 5.58
CA LEU A 526 -1.91 13.66 5.71
C LEU A 526 -2.60 13.00 4.51
N GLY A 527 -1.87 12.12 3.82
CA GLY A 527 -2.34 11.50 2.59
C GLY A 527 -1.22 10.85 1.78
N TYR A 528 -1.61 10.12 0.74
CA TYR A 528 -0.66 9.65 -0.27
C TYR A 528 -0.27 10.82 -1.17
N PHE A 529 1.02 11.09 -1.28
CA PHE A 529 1.56 12.02 -2.26
C PHE A 529 2.80 11.43 -2.91
N VAL A 530 3.06 11.89 -4.13
CA VAL A 530 4.32 11.64 -4.83
C VAL A 530 5.11 12.93 -4.79
N PHE A 531 6.37 12.84 -4.38
CA PHE A 531 7.30 13.94 -4.35
C PHE A 531 8.11 13.96 -5.63
N LEU A 532 8.21 15.14 -6.25
CA LEU A 532 9.08 15.37 -7.40
C LEU A 532 10.42 15.91 -6.88
N PRO A 533 11.54 15.22 -7.16
CA PRO A 533 12.86 15.70 -6.76
C PRO A 533 13.15 17.10 -7.30
N GLU A 534 13.59 18.00 -6.44
CA GLU A 534 13.97 19.38 -6.79
C GLU A 534 15.49 19.57 -6.67
N PRO A 535 16.09 20.54 -7.37
CA PRO A 535 17.47 20.93 -7.12
C PRO A 535 17.71 21.30 -5.65
N PRO A 536 18.93 21.12 -5.12
CA PRO A 536 19.27 21.57 -3.77
C PRO A 536 18.94 23.06 -3.58
N PRO A 537 18.21 23.44 -2.52
CA PRO A 537 17.93 24.85 -2.24
C PRO A 537 19.20 25.58 -1.81
N ASP A 538 19.23 26.91 -2.00
CA ASP A 538 20.34 27.76 -1.55
C ASP A 538 20.54 27.69 -0.02
N ASP A 539 19.44 27.53 0.73
CA ASP A 539 19.43 27.46 2.19
C ASP A 539 18.46 26.37 2.70
N GLY A 540 18.80 25.78 3.85
CA GLY A 540 17.94 24.87 4.61
C GLY A 540 18.27 23.39 4.48
N PRO A 541 17.59 22.53 5.27
CA PRO A 541 17.85 21.09 5.27
C PRO A 541 17.34 20.41 3.99
N PHE A 542 18.23 19.65 3.35
CA PHE A 542 17.97 18.96 2.08
C PHE A 542 18.52 17.53 2.13
N VAL A 543 17.85 16.60 1.45
CA VAL A 543 18.23 15.18 1.36
C VAL A 543 18.18 14.75 -0.10
N ALA A 544 19.29 14.26 -0.65
CA ALA A 544 19.35 13.82 -2.05
C ALA A 544 18.50 12.56 -2.26
N VAL A 545 17.95 12.37 -3.46
CA VAL A 545 17.12 11.18 -3.80
C VAL A 545 17.80 9.86 -3.41
N HIS A 546 19.10 9.73 -3.70
CA HIS A 546 19.87 8.54 -3.37
C HIS A 546 19.92 8.29 -1.85
N GLU A 547 20.09 9.33 -1.05
CA GLU A 547 20.10 9.24 0.41
C GLU A 547 18.71 8.83 0.94
N ILE A 548 17.63 9.36 0.36
CA ILE A 548 16.26 8.94 0.69
C ILE A 548 16.10 7.42 0.49
N TYR A 549 16.58 6.90 -0.64
CA TYR A 549 16.56 5.46 -0.89
C TYR A 549 17.47 4.69 0.05
N ALA A 550 18.64 5.21 0.43
CA ALA A 550 19.54 4.55 1.37
C ALA A 550 18.89 4.43 2.76
N TYR A 551 18.20 5.47 3.23
CA TYR A 551 17.41 5.40 4.47
C TYR A 551 16.27 4.39 4.39
N ALA A 552 15.53 4.37 3.27
CA ALA A 552 14.47 3.39 3.06
C ALA A 552 15.02 1.96 2.99
N ALA A 553 16.10 1.74 2.26
CA ALA A 553 16.76 0.44 2.12
C ALA A 553 17.27 -0.07 3.47
N ALA A 554 17.91 0.78 4.27
CA ALA A 554 18.35 0.40 5.62
C ALA A 554 17.17 0.00 6.52
N ALA A 555 16.00 0.64 6.39
CA ALA A 555 14.79 0.25 7.12
C ALA A 555 14.18 -1.07 6.63
N MET A 556 14.46 -1.46 5.38
CA MET A 556 14.07 -2.77 4.83
C MET A 556 15.01 -3.88 5.29
N LEU A 557 16.28 -3.58 5.58
CA LEU A 557 17.29 -4.57 5.98
C LEU A 557 17.01 -5.18 7.37
N PRO A 558 17.46 -6.42 7.61
CA PRO A 558 17.19 -7.10 8.87
C PRO A 558 17.98 -6.46 10.02
N GLU A 559 17.36 -6.38 11.20
CA GLU A 559 18.09 -5.98 12.41
C GLU A 559 19.21 -6.99 12.72
N PRO A 560 20.33 -6.52 13.31
CA PRO A 560 21.32 -7.43 13.87
C PRO A 560 20.64 -8.37 14.88
N PRO A 561 21.10 -9.62 15.00
CA PRO A 561 20.59 -10.53 16.02
C PRO A 561 20.69 -9.85 17.40
N ARG A 562 19.64 -9.95 18.22
CA ARG A 562 19.69 -9.42 19.59
C ARG A 562 20.76 -10.19 20.36
N ARG A 563 21.89 -9.53 20.65
CA ARG A 563 22.95 -10.06 21.51
C ARG A 563 22.40 -10.31 22.91
N ASP A 564 22.22 -11.57 23.27
CA ASP A 564 22.12 -11.94 24.67
C ASP A 564 23.52 -12.19 25.21
N ALA A 565 23.84 -11.57 26.34
CA ALA A 565 25.09 -11.81 27.03
C ALA A 565 25.21 -13.29 27.42
N GLY A 566 26.00 -14.07 26.66
CA GLY A 566 26.41 -15.43 27.01
C GLY A 566 26.20 -16.55 26.00
N SER A 567 25.65 -16.31 24.80
CA SER A 567 25.58 -17.35 23.76
C SER A 567 26.88 -17.41 22.93
N PRO A 568 27.65 -18.52 22.93
CA PRO A 568 28.93 -18.59 22.24
C PRO A 568 28.88 -18.78 20.71
N ASP A 569 27.71 -18.98 20.11
CA ASP A 569 27.59 -19.31 18.68
C ASP A 569 26.71 -18.32 17.92
N GLU A 570 27.25 -17.13 17.64
CA GLU A 570 26.67 -16.16 16.68
C GLU A 570 27.26 -16.33 15.26
N GLY A 571 28.23 -17.23 15.07
CA GLY A 571 28.98 -17.38 13.84
C GLY A 571 28.41 -18.40 12.85
N GLY A 572 27.09 -18.61 12.74
CA GLY A 572 26.56 -19.74 11.96
C GLY A 572 26.64 -21.07 12.71
N VAL A 573 26.05 -22.12 12.14
CA VAL A 573 25.95 -23.46 12.73
C VAL A 573 26.37 -24.50 11.71
N ASP A 574 27.16 -25.48 12.12
CA ASP A 574 27.50 -26.61 11.26
C ASP A 574 26.38 -27.65 11.31
N LEU A 575 25.72 -27.87 10.18
CA LEU A 575 24.78 -28.98 10.03
C LEU A 575 25.57 -30.25 9.74
N PRO A 576 25.49 -31.30 10.57
CA PRO A 576 26.22 -32.54 10.33
C PRO A 576 25.67 -33.28 9.11
N ALA A 577 26.51 -34.14 8.53
CA ALA A 577 26.07 -35.11 7.53
C ALA A 577 24.93 -35.98 8.09
N GLY A 578 23.94 -36.28 7.25
CA GLY A 578 22.70 -36.95 7.61
C GLY A 578 21.55 -36.02 7.97
N THR A 579 21.79 -34.73 8.24
CA THR A 579 20.72 -33.76 8.53
C THR A 579 19.73 -33.69 7.36
N VAL A 580 18.44 -33.79 7.66
CA VAL A 580 17.35 -33.67 6.67
C VAL A 580 16.75 -32.27 6.75
N LEU A 581 16.63 -31.63 5.59
CA LEU A 581 16.02 -30.32 5.42
C LEU A 581 14.98 -30.39 4.29
N ASP A 582 14.04 -29.46 4.27
CA ASP A 582 13.08 -29.33 3.18
C ASP A 582 12.87 -27.87 2.76
N GLY A 583 12.41 -27.70 1.52
CA GLY A 583 12.18 -26.40 0.89
C GLY A 583 11.07 -26.49 -0.15
N TYR A 584 10.60 -25.33 -0.58
CA TYR A 584 9.55 -25.20 -1.59
C TYR A 584 10.06 -24.31 -2.72
N GLY A 585 9.96 -24.76 -3.97
CA GLY A 585 10.34 -24.00 -5.17
C GLY A 585 11.69 -24.40 -5.75
N GLY A 586 12.20 -23.56 -6.66
CA GLY A 586 13.38 -23.88 -7.47
C GLY A 586 14.70 -24.05 -6.71
N HIS A 587 15.66 -24.69 -7.37
CA HIS A 587 17.01 -24.94 -6.83
C HIS A 587 17.91 -23.69 -6.81
N ASP A 588 17.43 -22.54 -7.30
CA ASP A 588 18.10 -21.24 -7.21
C ASP A 588 18.01 -20.61 -5.80
N GLN A 589 17.16 -21.18 -4.93
CA GLN A 589 17.00 -20.71 -3.56
C GLN A 589 18.22 -21.00 -2.67
N VAL A 590 18.33 -20.21 -1.61
CA VAL A 590 19.42 -20.24 -0.62
C VAL A 590 18.92 -20.49 0.81
N PHE A 591 17.64 -20.86 0.96
CA PHE A 591 17.04 -21.17 2.25
C PHE A 591 16.47 -22.59 2.24
N LEU A 592 16.71 -23.32 3.33
CA LEU A 592 16.05 -24.58 3.65
C LEU A 592 15.60 -24.60 5.10
N PHE A 593 14.69 -25.50 5.43
CA PHE A 593 14.08 -25.55 6.75
C PHE A 593 14.16 -26.96 7.33
N THR A 594 14.01 -27.07 8.65
CA THR A 594 13.70 -28.37 9.23
C THR A 594 12.33 -28.85 8.72
N PRO A 595 12.18 -30.17 8.48
CA PRO A 595 10.90 -30.75 8.11
C PRO A 595 9.78 -30.33 9.07
N GLN A 596 8.58 -30.16 8.52
CA GLN A 596 7.37 -29.72 9.24
C GLN A 596 7.35 -28.25 9.69
N THR A 597 8.38 -27.45 9.39
CA THR A 597 8.27 -25.99 9.56
C THR A 597 7.03 -25.49 8.79
N PRO A 598 6.08 -24.79 9.44
CA PRO A 598 4.84 -24.36 8.81
C PRO A 598 5.11 -23.47 7.59
N PHE A 599 4.35 -23.66 6.51
CA PHE A 599 4.56 -22.95 5.25
C PHE A 599 4.60 -21.42 5.41
N HIS A 600 3.70 -20.83 6.21
CA HIS A 600 3.66 -19.39 6.48
C HIS A 600 4.92 -18.83 7.20
N ARG A 601 5.74 -19.70 7.82
CA ARG A 601 7.01 -19.33 8.46
C ARG A 601 8.21 -19.40 7.52
N ARG A 602 8.02 -19.95 6.32
CA ARG A 602 9.08 -20.14 5.32
C ARG A 602 9.25 -18.95 4.38
N GLY A 603 8.38 -17.95 4.48
CA GLY A 603 8.52 -16.72 3.70
C GLY A 603 8.26 -16.86 2.21
N HIS A 604 7.74 -18.01 1.77
CA HIS A 604 7.14 -18.16 0.45
C HIS A 604 5.86 -17.33 0.38
N LEU A 605 5.53 -16.89 -0.82
CA LEU A 605 4.35 -16.10 -1.13
C LEU A 605 3.42 -17.01 -1.96
N GLY A 606 2.16 -17.25 -1.61
CA GLY A 606 1.34 -18.26 -2.28
C GLY A 606 1.10 -19.50 -1.40
N GLY A 607 0.18 -20.39 -1.76
CA GLY A 607 -0.13 -21.58 -0.97
C GLY A 607 0.89 -22.71 -1.15
N LEU A 608 0.74 -23.79 -0.36
CA LEU A 608 1.55 -25.01 -0.46
C LEU A 608 1.60 -25.62 -1.88
N GLY A 609 0.59 -25.35 -2.72
CA GLY A 609 0.49 -25.87 -4.08
C GLY A 609 1.22 -25.04 -5.15
N ALA A 610 1.69 -23.84 -4.83
CA ALA A 610 2.37 -22.97 -5.80
C ALA A 610 3.84 -23.37 -6.04
N TYR A 611 4.38 -24.25 -5.19
CA TYR A 611 5.79 -24.58 -5.16
C TYR A 611 5.99 -26.08 -5.06
N GLU A 612 6.91 -26.60 -5.87
CA GLU A 612 7.34 -27.99 -5.74
C GLU A 612 8.05 -28.18 -4.40
N HIS A 613 7.65 -29.20 -3.65
CA HIS A 613 8.26 -29.54 -2.36
C HIS A 613 9.46 -30.45 -2.59
N HIS A 614 10.61 -30.06 -2.06
CA HIS A 614 11.84 -30.82 -2.17
C HIS A 614 12.38 -31.13 -0.78
N THR A 615 12.91 -32.35 -0.62
CA THR A 615 13.58 -32.77 0.61
C THR A 615 15.03 -33.10 0.30
N TYR A 616 15.93 -32.61 1.15
CA TYR A 616 17.37 -32.72 0.98
C TYR A 616 18.01 -33.38 2.20
N ARG A 617 19.05 -34.16 1.95
CA ARG A 617 19.95 -34.69 2.98
C ARG A 617 21.34 -34.08 2.82
N VAL A 618 21.85 -33.51 3.90
CA VAL A 618 23.24 -33.05 4.01
C VAL A 618 24.16 -34.26 3.92
N GLN A 619 25.04 -34.32 2.91
CA GLN A 619 26.00 -35.42 2.69
C GLN A 619 27.33 -35.14 3.38
N ARG A 620 27.71 -33.87 3.49
CA ARG A 620 28.93 -33.40 4.15
C ARG A 620 28.59 -32.20 5.04
N PRO A 621 29.26 -32.04 6.19
CA PRO A 621 28.98 -30.91 7.07
C PRO A 621 29.01 -29.57 6.31
N ILE A 622 28.01 -28.71 6.56
CA ILE A 622 27.87 -27.39 5.94
C ILE A 622 27.61 -26.34 7.01
N ARG A 623 28.33 -25.22 6.92
CA ARG A 623 28.09 -24.03 7.74
C ARG A 623 26.89 -23.28 7.19
N VAL A 624 25.89 -23.04 8.03
CA VAL A 624 24.64 -22.32 7.67
C VAL A 624 24.33 -21.25 8.70
N TYR A 625 23.41 -20.35 8.39
CA TYR A 625 23.01 -19.28 9.31
C TYR A 625 21.53 -19.42 9.63
N GLN A 626 21.19 -19.42 10.92
CA GLN A 626 19.81 -19.62 11.36
C GLN A 626 18.98 -18.36 11.17
N GLY A 627 17.76 -18.53 10.62
CA GLY A 627 16.76 -17.48 10.54
C GLY A 627 15.54 -17.90 9.73
N LEU A 628 14.36 -17.41 10.12
CA LEU A 628 13.11 -17.63 9.38
C LEU A 628 12.81 -16.39 8.54
N PRO A 629 12.76 -16.47 7.20
CA PRO A 629 12.30 -15.36 6.40
C PRO A 629 10.76 -15.29 6.56
N VAL A 630 10.23 -14.33 7.32
CA VAL A 630 8.76 -14.18 7.46
C VAL A 630 8.29 -12.84 6.92
N ALA A 631 6.98 -12.70 6.75
CA ALA A 631 6.36 -11.43 6.42
C ALA A 631 6.59 -10.42 7.55
N GLY A 632 7.52 -9.47 7.35
CA GLY A 632 7.90 -8.45 8.34
C GLY A 632 9.39 -8.42 8.74
N GLY A 633 10.23 -9.30 8.17
CA GLY A 633 11.66 -9.40 8.49
C GLY A 633 12.06 -10.84 8.82
N PRO A 634 13.36 -11.16 8.93
CA PRO A 634 13.73 -12.42 9.52
C PRO A 634 13.36 -12.43 11.01
N LEU A 635 12.62 -13.43 11.45
CA LEU A 635 12.47 -13.67 12.88
C LEU A 635 13.71 -14.45 13.36
N PRO A 636 14.39 -13.99 14.42
CA PRO A 636 15.30 -14.88 15.14
C PRO A 636 14.50 -16.09 15.62
N ALA A 637 15.16 -17.25 15.72
CA ALA A 637 14.50 -18.46 16.20
C ALA A 637 13.84 -18.17 17.58
N PRO A 638 12.58 -18.58 17.79
CA PRO A 638 11.92 -18.38 19.06
C PRO A 638 12.74 -19.02 20.19
N LYS A 639 12.97 -18.27 21.27
CA LYS A 639 13.67 -18.78 22.46
C LYS A 639 12.76 -19.69 23.27
N GLY A 640 13.36 -20.76 23.78
CA GLY A 640 12.81 -21.49 24.92
C GLY A 640 11.61 -22.37 24.56
N ASP A 641 11.88 -23.46 23.86
CA ASP A 641 11.33 -24.77 24.18
C ASP A 641 12.23 -25.80 23.50
N ALA A 642 12.67 -26.82 24.24
CA ALA A 642 13.46 -27.93 23.71
C ALA A 642 12.68 -28.78 22.68
N GLU A 643 11.42 -28.42 22.43
CA GLU A 643 10.48 -29.12 21.54
C GLU A 643 10.14 -28.33 20.26
N ASN A 644 10.57 -27.07 20.11
CA ASN A 644 10.27 -26.33 18.88
C ASN A 644 11.25 -26.72 17.76
N THR A 645 10.86 -27.69 16.93
CA THR A 645 11.67 -28.25 15.84
C THR A 645 11.75 -27.34 14.61
N GLU A 646 11.07 -26.19 14.61
CA GLU A 646 10.94 -25.31 13.45
C GLU A 646 12.15 -24.36 13.31
N ARG A 647 12.96 -24.54 12.27
CA ARG A 647 14.16 -23.74 12.01
C ARG A 647 14.32 -23.49 10.51
N GLY A 648 14.74 -22.28 10.16
CA GLY A 648 15.20 -21.92 8.81
C GLY A 648 16.71 -21.75 8.80
N TYR A 649 17.32 -22.12 7.69
CA TYR A 649 18.76 -22.09 7.46
C TYR A 649 19.05 -21.39 6.14
N TYR A 650 19.77 -20.29 6.22
CA TYR A 650 20.42 -19.66 5.08
C TYR A 650 21.73 -20.40 4.77
N LEU A 651 21.79 -20.96 3.55
CA LEU A 651 22.88 -21.81 3.09
C LEU A 651 24.04 -21.04 2.45
N VAL A 652 23.82 -19.75 2.17
CA VAL A 652 24.66 -18.86 1.35
C VAL A 652 24.73 -19.25 -0.11
N ASP A 653 25.14 -20.48 -0.42
CA ASP A 653 25.14 -21.02 -1.77
C ASP A 653 23.74 -21.48 -2.19
N SER A 654 23.47 -21.46 -3.49
CA SER A 654 22.22 -21.98 -4.03
C SER A 654 22.11 -23.49 -3.81
N ILE A 655 20.88 -24.00 -3.66
CA ILE A 655 20.62 -25.44 -3.58
C ILE A 655 21.22 -26.16 -4.79
N ALA A 656 21.13 -25.59 -5.99
CA ALA A 656 21.69 -26.15 -7.22
C ALA A 656 23.21 -26.35 -7.13
N GLU A 657 23.95 -25.39 -6.58
CA GLU A 657 25.40 -25.50 -6.38
C GLU A 657 25.77 -26.53 -5.32
N LEU A 658 24.97 -26.62 -4.25
CA LEU A 658 25.17 -27.59 -3.18
C LEU A 658 24.85 -29.02 -3.62
N LEU A 659 23.87 -29.21 -4.50
CA LEU A 659 23.61 -30.47 -5.19
C LEU A 659 24.77 -30.84 -6.11
N LYS A 660 25.21 -29.89 -6.95
CA LYS A 660 26.31 -30.10 -7.92
C LYS A 660 27.63 -30.45 -7.24
N SER A 661 27.91 -29.86 -6.08
CA SER A 661 29.11 -30.13 -5.28
C SER A 661 29.00 -31.37 -4.37
N GLY A 662 27.84 -32.03 -4.34
CA GLY A 662 27.58 -33.19 -3.49
C GLY A 662 27.59 -32.86 -1.99
N VAL A 663 27.33 -31.61 -1.61
CA VAL A 663 27.10 -31.23 -0.20
C VAL A 663 25.67 -31.56 0.21
N LEU A 664 24.71 -31.34 -0.69
CA LEU A 664 23.33 -31.81 -0.56
C LEU A 664 23.08 -32.97 -1.54
N ALA A 665 22.19 -33.87 -1.16
CA ALA A 665 21.53 -34.78 -2.09
C ALA A 665 20.02 -34.65 -1.89
N GLU A 666 19.28 -34.50 -2.98
CA GLU A 666 17.83 -34.57 -2.96
C GLU A 666 17.38 -36.02 -2.71
N ILE A 667 16.36 -36.19 -1.86
CA ILE A 667 15.80 -37.49 -1.52
C ILE A 667 14.32 -37.52 -1.90
N SER A 668 13.91 -38.50 -2.71
CA SER A 668 12.52 -38.68 -3.13
C SER A 668 11.66 -39.14 -1.95
N GLY A 669 10.48 -38.53 -1.80
CA GLY A 669 9.55 -38.77 -0.69
C GLY A 669 8.78 -40.09 -0.77
N ASP A 670 9.47 -41.23 -0.75
CA ASP A 670 8.83 -42.56 -0.65
C ASP A 670 8.82 -43.10 0.80
N GLY A 671 8.64 -42.21 1.80
CA GLY A 671 8.81 -42.57 3.21
C GLY A 671 7.84 -41.92 4.19
N ARG A 672 6.62 -41.58 3.77
CA ARG A 672 5.52 -41.25 4.70
C ARG A 672 4.33 -42.18 4.51
#